data_AF-A0A965RQ55-F1
#
_entry.id   AF-A0A965RQ55-F1
#
_cell.length_a   1.000
_cell.length_b   1.000
_cell.length_c   1.000
_cell.angle_alpha   90.00
_cell.angle_beta   90.00
_cell.angle_gamma   90.00
#
_symmetry.space_group_name_H-M   'P 1'
#
loop_
_entity.id
_entity.type
_entity.pdbx_description
1 polymer ?
#
loop_
_entity_poly.entity_id
_entity_poly.type
_entity_poly.pdbx_seq_one_letter_code
_entity_poly.pdbx_strand_id
1 'polypeptide(L)'
;MTKGRNVNALVKLINGDDYKKNIDDMSEDELIKLLRKLSDAYYNSDETLASDNVYDAIREKLNEVNPNNEYLNEVGAPIKGTKKIVKLPYEMGSLQKIKPYTDDVKKWSNKYKGPFILSDKIDGVSAQIYKSKKGEIFLYSRGDGKEGQDISHLIPYLLSKETIKLIPSNVSIRGEIVINKKNFKKISDFMKNARNAVAGLVNSKTVDNRVAKIAELVTYSILHPRYKQSDQMKILKGLGLTVVEYVSYDELSDDILINYLKKRKDKSIYDIDGIVCADDSKTYEHKAGYPEHSIAFKMITDDQFAIATVVDVLWDPSMDGYLVPRVQITPTDLVGTTVTYATAHNAKFIKDNEIGPGAKIKIIRSGDVIPYIMEVVEKVKAKMPTEYEYEWNETEVDIILKNLDGEGGKIVKIKLINNFFNKMGVKFLSKGFVTKLVENGFDTIPKILTAKKNKLNKIEGMGDKVINKIYDEIDRAFDEVDLVTFMSASHKFGRGLGERKLKEILDAYPNILNEKWSKSKIVENVIKVHGFSDKTATLFADNLKSFMNFYDEIAKIKDISRFDDIESSDESGDESGDEEKSLLKGQIIVFTDFRDKNLEKSVAKSMGKVSSAVSGKTTLLVYADNSDKSSSKFQKAESLGIKTMSKSAFVKKYNL
;
A
#
# COMPACT_ATOMS: atom_id res chain seq x y z
N MET A 1 9.08 -12.32 23.32
CA MET A 1 9.70 -11.84 22.07
C MET A 1 10.48 -12.99 21.46
N THR A 2 9.97 -13.60 20.41
CA THR A 2 10.72 -14.58 19.59
C THR A 2 11.82 -13.84 18.84
N LYS A 3 13.08 -14.28 18.94
CA LYS A 3 14.18 -13.73 18.13
C LYS A 3 13.87 -14.01 16.66
N GLY A 4 13.63 -12.97 15.85
CA GLY A 4 13.47 -13.10 14.40
C GLY A 4 14.70 -13.72 13.74
N ARG A 5 14.52 -14.37 12.59
CA ARG A 5 15.58 -15.05 11.84
C ARG A 5 16.64 -14.04 11.37
N ASN A 6 17.90 -14.49 11.30
CA ASN A 6 18.98 -13.70 10.71
C ASN A 6 18.78 -13.58 9.18
N VAL A 7 19.16 -12.43 8.60
CA VAL A 7 19.07 -12.14 7.16
C VAL A 7 19.69 -13.21 6.24
N ASN A 8 20.78 -13.86 6.63
CA ASN A 8 21.37 -14.94 5.81
C ASN A 8 20.48 -16.20 5.78
N ALA A 9 19.73 -16.46 6.85
CA ALA A 9 18.73 -17.53 6.88
C ALA A 9 17.52 -17.15 6.01
N LEU A 10 17.10 -15.89 6.04
CA LEU A 10 16.03 -15.36 5.18
C LEU A 10 16.39 -15.48 3.69
N VAL A 11 17.63 -15.17 3.30
CA VAL A 11 18.11 -15.32 1.90
C VAL A 11 18.08 -16.78 1.44
N LYS A 12 18.40 -17.74 2.32
CA LYS A 12 18.29 -19.18 1.96
C LYS A 12 16.84 -19.60 1.74
N LEU A 13 15.93 -19.11 2.57
CA LEU A 13 14.51 -19.42 2.50
C LEU A 13 13.87 -18.94 1.19
N ILE A 14 14.43 -17.91 0.55
CA ILE A 14 13.90 -17.38 -0.71
C ILE A 14 14.51 -17.97 -1.99
N ASN A 15 15.49 -18.87 -1.86
CA ASN A 15 16.23 -19.45 -2.99
C ASN A 15 15.80 -20.90 -3.31
N GLY A 16 14.70 -21.39 -2.74
CA GLY A 16 14.10 -22.70 -3.03
C GLY A 16 12.70 -22.59 -3.64
N ASP A 17 12.15 -23.70 -4.13
CA ASP A 17 10.85 -23.72 -4.83
C ASP A 17 9.68 -23.22 -3.95
N ASP A 18 9.79 -23.38 -2.62
CA ASP A 18 8.80 -22.92 -1.63
C ASP A 18 9.00 -21.47 -1.15
N TYR A 19 9.79 -20.64 -1.86
CA TYR A 19 10.17 -19.31 -1.37
C TYR A 19 8.99 -18.42 -0.96
N LYS A 20 7.85 -18.54 -1.66
CA LYS A 20 6.65 -17.73 -1.37
C LYS A 20 5.98 -18.09 -0.06
N LYS A 21 5.89 -19.37 0.27
CA LYS A 21 5.42 -19.82 1.59
C LYS A 21 6.35 -19.31 2.70
N ASN A 22 7.65 -19.32 2.45
CA ASN A 22 8.60 -18.80 3.41
C ASN A 22 8.49 -17.29 3.60
N ILE A 23 8.19 -16.53 2.54
CA ILE A 23 7.90 -15.08 2.61
C ILE A 23 6.63 -14.82 3.42
N ASP A 24 5.59 -15.64 3.26
CA ASP A 24 4.33 -15.52 4.02
C ASP A 24 4.52 -15.67 5.54
N ASP A 25 5.43 -16.56 5.94
CA ASP A 25 5.79 -16.80 7.33
C ASP A 25 6.75 -15.74 7.90
N MET A 26 7.16 -14.72 7.12
CA MET A 26 8.04 -13.65 7.59
C MET A 26 7.28 -12.52 8.30
N SER A 27 7.84 -12.04 9.41
CA SER A 27 7.33 -10.80 10.02
C SER A 27 7.66 -9.57 9.16
N GLU A 28 6.95 -8.45 9.38
CA GLU A 28 7.24 -7.16 8.72
C GLU A 28 8.73 -6.78 8.82
N ASP A 29 9.34 -6.95 10.00
CA ASP A 29 10.76 -6.69 10.21
C ASP A 29 11.67 -7.61 9.37
N GLU A 30 11.29 -8.88 9.20
CA GLU A 30 12.05 -9.84 8.39
C GLU A 30 11.93 -9.48 6.89
N LEU A 31 10.75 -9.08 6.42
CA LEU A 31 10.52 -8.60 5.05
C LEU A 31 11.38 -7.36 4.75
N ILE A 32 11.36 -6.35 5.63
CA ILE A 32 12.16 -5.12 5.46
C ILE A 32 13.65 -5.44 5.49
N LYS A 33 14.12 -6.27 6.44
CA LYS A 33 15.53 -6.69 6.51
C LYS A 33 15.97 -7.39 5.22
N LEU A 34 15.13 -8.28 4.70
CA LEU A 34 15.42 -9.01 3.48
C LEU A 34 15.43 -8.08 2.26
N LEU A 35 14.42 -7.22 2.11
CA LEU A 35 14.34 -6.22 1.04
C LEU A 35 15.54 -5.27 1.03
N ARG A 36 15.97 -4.77 2.19
CA ARG A 36 17.17 -3.94 2.32
C ARG A 36 18.43 -4.71 1.90
N LYS A 37 18.56 -5.99 2.26
CA LYS A 37 19.70 -6.83 1.87
C LYS A 37 19.72 -7.13 0.37
N LEU A 38 18.56 -7.43 -0.22
CA LEU A 38 18.44 -7.67 -1.66
C LEU A 38 18.71 -6.39 -2.47
N SER A 39 18.16 -5.25 -2.04
CA SER A 39 18.44 -3.95 -2.65
C SER A 39 19.93 -3.61 -2.57
N ASP A 40 20.55 -3.79 -1.40
CA ASP A 40 21.99 -3.58 -1.21
C ASP A 40 22.84 -4.46 -2.14
N ALA A 41 22.52 -5.76 -2.26
CA ALA A 41 23.23 -6.64 -3.18
C ALA A 41 23.06 -6.19 -4.63
N TYR A 42 21.83 -5.84 -5.03
CA TYR A 42 21.52 -5.44 -6.39
C TYR A 42 22.16 -4.10 -6.81
N TYR A 43 22.30 -3.14 -5.89
CA TYR A 43 22.83 -1.80 -6.20
C TYR A 43 24.32 -1.63 -5.87
N ASN A 44 24.84 -2.29 -4.83
CA ASN A 44 26.20 -2.10 -4.34
C ASN A 44 27.13 -3.31 -4.59
N SER A 45 26.64 -4.41 -5.15
CA SER A 45 27.41 -5.62 -5.46
C SER A 45 27.21 -6.07 -6.91
N ASP A 46 28.08 -6.97 -7.37
CA ASP A 46 28.00 -7.75 -8.61
C ASP A 46 27.19 -9.06 -8.46
N GLU A 47 26.67 -9.33 -7.26
CA GLU A 47 25.85 -10.48 -6.93
C GLU A 47 24.35 -10.17 -6.98
N THR A 48 23.59 -11.07 -7.59
CA THR A 48 22.13 -11.08 -7.55
C THR A 48 21.68 -12.19 -6.61
N LEU A 49 21.21 -11.84 -5.41
CA LEU A 49 20.84 -12.80 -4.36
C LEU A 49 19.44 -13.42 -4.53
N ALA A 50 18.61 -12.80 -5.36
CA ALA A 50 17.25 -13.22 -5.67
C ALA A 50 16.85 -12.64 -7.03
N SER A 51 15.92 -13.28 -7.73
CA SER A 51 15.37 -12.72 -8.97
C SER A 51 14.52 -11.47 -8.71
N ASP A 52 14.34 -10.63 -9.72
CA ASP A 52 13.43 -9.48 -9.67
C ASP A 52 12.01 -9.90 -9.22
N ASN A 53 11.55 -11.09 -9.63
CA ASN A 53 10.25 -11.63 -9.23
C ASN A 53 10.19 -11.95 -7.74
N VAL A 54 11.26 -12.50 -7.17
CA VAL A 54 11.33 -12.77 -5.72
C VAL A 54 11.36 -11.45 -4.95
N TYR A 55 12.14 -10.47 -5.41
CA TYR A 55 12.18 -9.14 -4.80
C TYR A 55 10.82 -8.44 -4.85
N ASP A 56 10.18 -8.43 -6.03
CA ASP A 56 8.86 -7.83 -6.23
C ASP A 56 7.80 -8.54 -5.37
N ALA A 57 7.87 -9.87 -5.23
CA ALA A 57 6.98 -10.63 -4.33
C ALA A 57 7.15 -10.24 -2.84
N ILE A 58 8.39 -10.09 -2.35
CA ILE A 58 8.64 -9.66 -0.97
C ILE A 58 8.13 -8.21 -0.77
N ARG A 59 8.30 -7.34 -1.77
CA ARG A 59 7.84 -5.94 -1.72
C ARG A 59 6.32 -5.84 -1.78
N GLU A 60 5.67 -6.64 -2.63
CA GLU A 60 4.21 -6.79 -2.68
C GLU A 60 3.68 -7.28 -1.32
N LYS A 61 4.32 -8.30 -0.72
CA LYS A 61 3.96 -8.77 0.63
C LYS A 61 4.07 -7.69 1.70
N LEU A 62 5.15 -6.90 1.70
CA LEU A 62 5.29 -5.77 2.61
C LEU A 62 4.15 -4.75 2.41
N ASN A 63 3.80 -4.46 1.15
CA ASN A 63 2.69 -3.56 0.83
C ASN A 63 1.33 -4.10 1.29
N GLU A 64 1.14 -5.43 1.32
CA GLU A 64 -0.08 -6.04 1.88
C GLU A 64 -0.12 -6.00 3.41
N VAL A 65 1.01 -6.26 4.06
CA VAL A 65 1.14 -6.26 5.53
C VAL A 65 1.07 -4.83 6.08
N ASN A 66 1.75 -3.89 5.44
CA ASN A 66 1.77 -2.48 5.82
C ASN A 66 1.92 -1.56 4.58
N PRO A 67 0.79 -1.16 3.95
CA PRO A 67 0.79 -0.33 2.75
C PRO A 67 1.42 1.05 2.92
N ASN A 68 1.50 1.54 4.15
CA ASN A 68 2.03 2.87 4.48
C ASN A 68 3.49 2.83 4.94
N ASN A 69 4.16 1.67 4.83
CA ASN A 69 5.53 1.54 5.28
C ASN A 69 6.48 2.43 4.44
N GLU A 70 7.35 3.18 5.11
CA GLU A 70 8.26 4.13 4.47
C GLU A 70 9.18 3.49 3.42
N TYR A 71 9.55 2.21 3.58
CA TYR A 71 10.39 1.48 2.63
C TYR A 71 9.79 1.42 1.21
N LEU A 72 8.46 1.47 1.09
CA LEU A 72 7.77 1.45 -0.20
C LEU A 72 8.03 2.72 -1.02
N ASN A 73 8.51 3.79 -0.38
CA ASN A 73 8.93 5.03 -1.01
C ASN A 73 10.44 5.14 -1.21
N GLU A 74 11.24 4.23 -0.62
CA GLU A 74 12.69 4.21 -0.82
C GLU A 74 13.03 3.84 -2.27
N VAL A 75 14.07 4.50 -2.81
CA VAL A 75 14.64 4.26 -4.13
C VAL A 75 16.06 3.75 -3.94
N GLY A 76 16.46 2.74 -4.72
CA GLY A 76 17.83 2.25 -4.69
C GLY A 76 18.25 1.66 -3.33
N ALA A 77 19.51 1.84 -2.98
CA ALA A 77 20.07 1.48 -1.68
C ALA A 77 21.09 2.54 -1.23
N PRO A 78 21.26 2.76 0.09
CA PRO A 78 22.35 3.56 0.61
C PRO A 78 23.70 3.03 0.12
N ILE A 79 24.57 3.93 -0.32
CA ILE A 79 25.88 3.57 -0.85
C ILE A 79 26.77 3.04 0.26
N LYS A 80 27.42 1.89 0.03
CA LYS A 80 28.43 1.32 0.93
C LYS A 80 29.78 1.31 0.23
N GLY A 81 30.76 2.07 0.73
CA GLY A 81 32.10 2.07 0.16
C GLY A 81 32.96 3.26 0.57
N THR A 82 34.21 3.27 0.10
CA THR A 82 35.19 4.35 0.35
C THR A 82 35.21 5.41 -0.76
N LYS A 83 34.33 5.31 -1.77
CA LYS A 83 34.22 6.31 -2.84
C LYS A 83 33.49 7.55 -2.31
N LYS A 84 33.80 8.70 -2.90
CA LYS A 84 33.17 9.99 -2.54
C LYS A 84 31.66 9.91 -2.82
N ILE A 85 30.88 9.86 -1.74
CA ILE A 85 29.43 10.03 -1.78
C ILE A 85 29.14 11.51 -2.00
N VAL A 86 28.23 11.81 -2.93
CA VAL A 86 27.83 13.17 -3.26
C VAL A 86 26.32 13.28 -3.20
N LYS A 87 25.83 14.42 -2.71
CA LYS A 87 24.45 14.81 -2.93
C LYS A 87 24.25 15.07 -4.42
N LEU A 88 23.25 14.41 -5.01
CA LEU A 88 22.96 14.57 -6.43
C LEU A 88 22.48 16.00 -6.71
N PRO A 89 22.96 16.65 -7.78
CA PRO A 89 22.50 17.98 -8.16
C PRO A 89 20.99 18.03 -8.49
N TYR A 90 20.47 16.90 -8.99
CA TYR A 90 19.06 16.67 -9.26
C TYR A 90 18.75 15.22 -8.88
N GLU A 91 17.67 15.00 -8.12
CA GLU A 91 17.33 13.67 -7.63
C GLU A 91 17.01 12.70 -8.77
N MET A 92 17.27 11.41 -8.57
CA MET A 92 17.00 10.36 -9.55
C MET A 92 15.93 9.41 -9.05
N GLY A 93 14.70 9.69 -9.44
CA GLY A 93 13.53 8.88 -9.13
C GLY A 93 13.49 7.48 -9.77
N SER A 94 12.52 6.69 -9.33
CA SER A 94 12.17 5.39 -9.94
C SER A 94 10.87 5.52 -10.75
N LEU A 95 10.44 4.47 -11.46
CA LEU A 95 9.22 4.46 -12.25
C LEU A 95 8.16 3.57 -11.61
N GLN A 96 6.90 4.01 -11.66
CA GLN A 96 5.77 3.16 -11.29
C GLN A 96 5.65 2.05 -12.32
N LYS A 97 5.57 0.80 -11.86
CA LYS A 97 5.41 -0.37 -12.72
C LYS A 97 3.93 -0.62 -12.99
N ILE A 98 3.61 -0.92 -14.24
CA ILE A 98 2.28 -1.39 -14.67
C ILE A 98 2.43 -2.67 -15.48
N LYS A 99 1.40 -3.52 -15.44
CA LYS A 99 1.37 -4.84 -16.09
C LYS A 99 0.20 -4.88 -17.11
N PRO A 100 0.28 -5.68 -18.19
CA PRO A 100 -0.84 -5.86 -19.13
C PRO A 100 -2.04 -6.55 -18.49
N TYR A 101 -3.21 -6.43 -19.14
CA TYR A 101 -4.47 -7.08 -18.76
C TYR A 101 -5.00 -6.65 -17.39
N THR A 102 -4.54 -5.49 -16.92
CA THR A 102 -5.10 -4.78 -15.78
C THR A 102 -5.74 -3.49 -16.27
N ASP A 103 -6.61 -2.90 -15.45
CA ASP A 103 -7.15 -1.57 -15.77
C ASP A 103 -6.09 -0.45 -15.68
N ASP A 104 -4.82 -0.75 -15.38
CA ASP A 104 -3.83 0.28 -15.05
C ASP A 104 -3.42 1.12 -16.27
N VAL A 105 -3.21 0.49 -17.43
CA VAL A 105 -2.92 1.23 -18.69
C VAL A 105 -4.07 2.16 -19.01
N LYS A 106 -5.31 1.67 -18.92
CA LYS A 106 -6.53 2.45 -19.17
C LYS A 106 -6.71 3.58 -18.16
N LYS A 107 -6.48 3.34 -16.87
CA LYS A 107 -6.53 4.36 -15.81
C LYS A 107 -5.48 5.44 -16.06
N TRP A 108 -4.27 5.04 -16.44
CA TRP A 108 -3.18 5.97 -16.71
C TRP A 108 -3.44 6.80 -17.97
N SER A 109 -3.86 6.18 -19.08
CA SER A 109 -4.23 6.88 -20.32
C SER A 109 -5.52 7.70 -20.22
N ASN A 110 -6.31 7.48 -19.16
CA ASN A 110 -7.41 8.39 -18.81
C ASN A 110 -6.93 9.69 -18.18
N LYS A 111 -5.83 9.65 -17.42
CA LYS A 111 -5.21 10.82 -16.80
C LYS A 111 -4.27 11.57 -17.74
N TYR A 112 -3.54 10.84 -18.57
CA TYR A 112 -2.56 11.36 -19.53
C TYR A 112 -3.02 11.02 -20.94
N LYS A 113 -3.27 12.06 -21.76
CA LYS A 113 -3.91 11.91 -23.07
C LYS A 113 -2.93 11.87 -24.24
N GLY A 114 -1.64 11.99 -23.97
CA GLY A 114 -0.63 11.92 -24.99
C GLY A 114 -0.45 13.25 -25.76
N PRO A 115 0.35 13.24 -26.84
CA PRO A 115 1.02 12.06 -27.42
C PRO A 115 1.99 11.41 -26.43
N PHE A 116 2.30 10.14 -26.65
CA PHE A 116 3.15 9.33 -25.79
C PHE A 116 4.47 9.01 -26.46
N ILE A 117 5.55 9.06 -25.70
CA ILE A 117 6.85 8.53 -26.11
C ILE A 117 7.07 7.18 -25.41
N LEU A 118 7.16 6.13 -26.23
CA LEU A 118 7.52 4.79 -25.79
C LEU A 118 8.99 4.53 -26.05
N SER A 119 9.76 4.16 -25.03
CA SER A 119 11.18 3.84 -25.17
C SER A 119 11.56 2.51 -24.52
N ASP A 120 12.65 1.89 -24.98
CA ASP A 120 13.18 0.69 -24.32
C ASP A 120 13.48 0.97 -22.85
N LYS A 121 13.02 0.10 -21.94
CA LYS A 121 13.49 0.12 -20.55
C LYS A 121 14.75 -0.74 -20.47
N ILE A 122 15.90 -0.10 -20.64
CA ILE A 122 17.19 -0.79 -20.70
C ILE A 122 17.58 -1.29 -19.30
N ASP A 123 18.09 -2.51 -19.24
CA ASP A 123 18.55 -3.14 -18.01
C ASP A 123 20.05 -2.87 -17.78
N GLY A 124 20.36 -1.83 -16.99
CA GLY A 124 21.73 -1.43 -16.67
C GLY A 124 21.85 -0.70 -15.34
N VAL A 125 22.86 0.16 -15.21
CA VAL A 125 23.05 0.98 -14.00
C VAL A 125 22.81 2.46 -14.31
N SER A 126 21.81 3.05 -13.66
CA SER A 126 21.47 4.46 -13.84
C SER A 126 22.63 5.40 -13.49
N ALA A 127 22.85 6.38 -14.36
CA ALA A 127 23.87 7.41 -14.22
C ALA A 127 23.32 8.80 -14.56
N GLN A 128 23.88 9.82 -13.90
CA GLN A 128 23.61 11.23 -14.13
C GLN A 128 24.88 11.93 -14.60
N ILE A 129 24.85 12.44 -15.83
CA ILE A 129 25.84 13.43 -16.29
C ILE A 129 25.41 14.78 -15.72
N TYR A 130 26.31 15.47 -15.05
CA TYR A 130 26.11 16.86 -14.64
C TYR A 130 27.25 17.73 -15.14
N LYS A 131 26.94 18.73 -15.97
CA LYS A 131 27.91 19.77 -16.34
C LYS A 131 27.58 21.05 -15.57
N SER A 132 28.49 21.50 -14.72
CA SER A 132 28.30 22.64 -13.83
C SER A 132 28.18 23.95 -14.62
N LYS A 133 27.74 25.03 -13.95
CA LYS A 133 27.77 26.38 -14.52
C LYS A 133 29.18 26.82 -14.95
N LYS A 134 30.22 26.28 -14.29
CA LYS A 134 31.64 26.56 -14.59
C LYS A 134 32.21 25.69 -15.72
N GLY A 135 31.40 24.76 -16.27
CA GLY A 135 31.79 23.89 -17.37
C GLY A 135 32.45 22.57 -16.95
N GLU A 136 32.60 22.31 -15.64
CA GLU A 136 33.11 21.04 -15.11
C GLU A 136 32.09 19.93 -15.33
N ILE A 137 32.53 18.77 -15.80
CA ILE A 137 31.66 17.62 -16.07
C ILE A 137 31.87 16.53 -15.02
N PHE A 138 30.76 16.01 -14.52
CA PHE A 138 30.71 14.96 -13.53
C PHE A 138 29.80 13.83 -14.00
N LEU A 139 30.05 12.63 -13.50
CA LEU A 139 29.20 11.47 -13.68
C LEU A 139 28.89 10.88 -12.30
N TYR A 140 27.60 10.75 -11.98
CA TYR A 140 27.13 10.24 -10.71
C TYR A 140 26.30 8.97 -10.89
N SER A 141 26.49 7.98 -10.02
CA SER A 141 25.56 6.85 -9.94
C SER A 141 24.28 7.23 -9.20
N ARG A 142 23.24 6.39 -9.31
CA ARG A 142 21.95 6.68 -8.64
C ARG A 142 21.98 6.64 -7.12
N GLY A 143 22.68 5.66 -6.53
CA GLY A 143 22.58 5.37 -5.10
C GLY A 143 21.13 5.25 -4.65
N ASP A 144 20.73 6.04 -3.66
CA ASP A 144 19.35 6.07 -3.12
C ASP A 144 18.42 7.07 -3.84
N GLY A 145 18.89 7.69 -4.91
CA GLY A 145 18.17 8.72 -5.67
C GLY A 145 18.35 10.14 -5.14
N LYS A 146 18.92 10.34 -3.94
CA LYS A 146 19.30 11.65 -3.38
C LYS A 146 20.80 11.81 -3.28
N GLU A 147 21.49 10.73 -2.91
CA GLU A 147 22.93 10.64 -2.82
C GLU A 147 23.44 9.55 -3.76
N GLY A 148 24.49 9.89 -4.50
CA GLY A 148 25.13 9.06 -5.52
C GLY A 148 26.63 8.88 -5.27
N GLN A 149 27.27 7.98 -6.02
CA GLN A 149 28.73 7.89 -6.04
C GLN A 149 29.28 8.77 -7.16
N ASP A 150 30.39 9.47 -6.89
CA ASP A 150 31.20 10.07 -7.94
C ASP A 150 31.93 8.99 -8.76
N ILE A 151 31.43 8.80 -9.99
CA ILE A 151 31.98 7.87 -10.97
C ILE A 151 32.57 8.61 -12.19
N SER A 152 32.99 9.86 -12.00
CA SER A 152 33.57 10.70 -13.07
C SER A 152 34.82 10.09 -13.71
N HIS A 153 35.51 9.18 -13.02
CA HIS A 153 36.62 8.40 -13.56
C HIS A 153 36.23 7.48 -14.73
N LEU A 154 34.93 7.20 -14.94
CA LEU A 154 34.42 6.43 -16.08
C LEU A 154 34.13 7.29 -17.31
N ILE A 155 34.11 8.63 -17.20
CA ILE A 155 33.83 9.55 -18.31
C ILE A 155 34.70 9.26 -19.55
N PRO A 156 36.02 9.03 -19.44
CA PRO A 156 36.87 8.76 -20.61
C PRO A 156 36.50 7.51 -21.41
N TYR A 157 35.75 6.58 -20.82
CA TYR A 157 35.27 5.35 -21.47
C TYR A 157 33.88 5.52 -22.08
N LEU A 158 33.05 6.38 -21.48
CA LEU A 158 31.62 6.50 -21.79
C LEU A 158 31.27 7.70 -22.66
N LEU A 159 32.12 8.74 -22.70
CA LEU A 159 31.86 9.98 -23.43
C LEU A 159 33.08 10.37 -24.27
N SER A 160 32.84 10.73 -25.53
CA SER A 160 33.88 11.30 -26.39
C SER A 160 34.21 12.74 -26.00
N LYS A 161 35.41 13.23 -26.36
CA LYS A 161 35.81 14.62 -26.09
C LYS A 161 34.91 15.61 -26.83
N GLU A 162 34.44 15.23 -28.01
CA GLU A 162 33.51 16.01 -28.85
C GLU A 162 32.15 16.14 -28.16
N THR A 163 31.58 15.03 -27.68
CA THR A 163 30.32 15.01 -26.92
C THR A 163 30.42 15.89 -25.66
N ILE A 164 31.52 15.81 -24.90
CA ILE A 164 31.73 16.63 -23.69
C ILE A 164 31.72 18.13 -24.01
N LYS A 165 32.27 18.53 -25.16
CA LYS A 165 32.24 19.93 -25.62
C LYS A 165 30.84 20.39 -26.00
N LEU A 166 30.06 19.52 -26.67
CA LEU A 166 28.70 19.84 -27.10
C LEU A 166 27.71 19.98 -25.92
N ILE A 167 27.89 19.22 -24.85
CA ILE A 167 27.02 19.32 -23.66
C ILE A 167 27.09 20.75 -23.10
N PRO A 168 25.96 21.47 -22.92
CA PRO A 168 25.98 22.83 -22.39
C PRO A 168 26.35 22.86 -20.91
N SER A 169 26.85 23.99 -20.43
CA SER A 169 27.00 24.24 -19.00
C SER A 169 25.63 24.30 -18.31
N ASN A 170 25.60 23.93 -17.03
CA ASN A 170 24.40 23.86 -16.21
C ASN A 170 23.32 22.91 -16.76
N VAL A 171 23.73 21.71 -17.16
CA VAL A 171 22.85 20.66 -17.68
C VAL A 171 22.99 19.39 -16.86
N SER A 172 21.86 18.72 -16.64
CA SER A 172 21.78 17.42 -15.97
C SER A 172 21.05 16.43 -16.87
N ILE A 173 21.73 15.34 -17.24
CA ILE A 173 21.23 14.31 -18.17
C ILE A 173 21.25 12.97 -17.46
N ARG A 174 20.20 12.18 -17.63
CA ARG A 174 20.07 10.83 -17.11
C ARG A 174 20.22 9.81 -18.23
N GLY A 175 20.95 8.75 -17.92
CA GLY A 175 21.12 7.59 -18.78
C GLY A 175 21.34 6.32 -17.98
N GLU A 176 21.57 5.23 -18.70
CA GLU A 176 21.89 3.92 -18.17
C GLU A 176 23.26 3.50 -18.72
N ILE A 177 24.18 3.11 -17.83
CA ILE A 177 25.41 2.45 -18.24
C ILE A 177 25.07 0.99 -18.51
N VAL A 178 25.41 0.50 -19.69
CA VAL A 178 24.99 -0.80 -20.23
C VAL A 178 26.11 -1.43 -21.04
N ILE A 179 25.97 -2.72 -21.37
CA ILE A 179 26.85 -3.40 -22.32
C ILE A 179 25.96 -4.03 -23.38
N ASN A 180 26.21 -3.77 -24.65
CA ASN A 180 25.43 -4.41 -25.71
C ASN A 180 25.65 -5.94 -25.72
N LYS A 181 24.62 -6.69 -26.12
CA LYS A 181 24.60 -8.17 -26.12
C LYS A 181 25.78 -8.79 -26.88
N LYS A 182 26.22 -8.16 -27.97
CA LYS A 182 27.35 -8.64 -28.78
C LYS A 182 28.68 -8.50 -28.03
N ASN A 183 28.89 -7.37 -27.35
CA ASN A 183 30.09 -7.08 -26.58
C ASN A 183 30.13 -7.87 -25.28
N PHE A 184 28.97 -8.13 -24.66
CA PHE A 184 28.89 -8.94 -23.46
C PHE A 184 29.43 -10.37 -23.65
N LYS A 185 29.26 -10.96 -24.84
CA LYS A 185 29.86 -12.26 -25.21
C LYS A 185 31.38 -12.31 -25.06
N LYS A 186 32.08 -11.17 -24.99
CA LYS A 186 33.55 -11.10 -24.77
C LYS A 186 33.94 -11.30 -23.31
N ILE A 187 33.00 -11.17 -22.38
CA ILE A 187 33.22 -11.25 -20.93
C ILE A 187 32.30 -12.28 -20.25
N SER A 188 31.49 -13.01 -21.03
CA SER A 188 30.52 -13.98 -20.51
C SER A 188 31.16 -15.16 -19.78
N ASP A 189 32.44 -15.43 -20.03
CA ASP A 189 33.17 -16.53 -19.39
C ASP A 189 33.38 -16.31 -17.88
N PHE A 190 33.31 -15.06 -17.41
CA PHE A 190 33.52 -14.70 -16.01
C PHE A 190 32.46 -13.75 -15.43
N MET A 191 31.50 -13.28 -16.24
CA MET A 191 30.37 -12.46 -15.79
C MET A 191 29.04 -13.12 -16.13
N LYS A 192 28.13 -13.18 -15.15
CA LYS A 192 26.83 -13.87 -15.30
C LYS A 192 25.83 -13.15 -16.21
N ASN A 193 25.80 -11.82 -16.17
CA ASN A 193 24.94 -10.99 -17.02
C ASN A 193 25.55 -9.58 -17.22
N ALA A 194 25.06 -8.84 -18.22
CA ALA A 194 25.57 -7.54 -18.60
C ALA A 194 25.39 -6.49 -17.49
N ARG A 195 24.25 -6.50 -16.79
CA ARG A 195 23.94 -5.58 -15.69
C ARG A 195 24.94 -5.72 -14.55
N ASN A 196 25.22 -6.95 -14.10
CA ASN A 196 26.16 -7.25 -13.03
C ASN A 196 27.57 -6.82 -13.41
N ALA A 197 27.96 -6.95 -14.68
CA ALA A 197 29.23 -6.43 -15.16
C ALA A 197 29.34 -4.91 -15.03
N VAL A 198 28.29 -4.18 -15.40
CA VAL A 198 28.26 -2.73 -15.18
C VAL A 198 28.22 -2.37 -13.71
N ALA A 199 27.43 -3.06 -12.89
CA ALA A 199 27.34 -2.82 -11.45
C ALA A 199 28.70 -3.01 -10.77
N GLY A 200 29.43 -4.08 -11.12
CA GLY A 200 30.80 -4.30 -10.69
C GLY A 200 31.74 -3.17 -11.12
N LEU A 201 31.65 -2.71 -12.38
CA LEU A 201 32.45 -1.59 -12.88
C LEU A 201 32.19 -0.29 -12.11
N VAL A 202 30.92 0.04 -11.87
CA VAL A 202 30.50 1.26 -11.16
C VAL A 202 30.93 1.23 -9.69
N ASN A 203 30.82 0.09 -9.02
CA ASN A 203 31.09 -0.04 -7.58
C ASN A 203 32.56 -0.34 -7.24
N SER A 204 33.34 -0.93 -8.16
CA SER A 204 34.74 -1.31 -7.92
C SER A 204 35.65 -0.11 -7.65
N LYS A 205 36.58 -0.23 -6.68
CA LYS A 205 37.59 0.81 -6.39
C LYS A 205 38.58 1.00 -7.54
N THR A 206 38.79 -0.03 -8.34
CA THR A 206 39.67 -0.04 -9.50
C THR A 206 38.85 -0.26 -10.78
N VAL A 207 39.24 0.40 -11.86
CA VAL A 207 38.56 0.26 -13.15
C VAL A 207 39.01 -1.04 -13.81
N ASP A 208 38.09 -1.99 -14.00
CA ASP A 208 38.35 -3.14 -14.87
C ASP A 208 38.26 -2.68 -16.33
N ASN A 209 39.42 -2.47 -16.95
CA ASN A 209 39.53 -2.04 -18.33
C ASN A 209 38.88 -2.97 -19.35
N ARG A 210 38.69 -4.26 -19.03
CA ARG A 210 38.04 -5.22 -19.95
C ARG A 210 36.54 -4.92 -20.05
N VAL A 211 35.93 -4.52 -18.94
CA VAL A 211 34.50 -4.16 -18.86
C VAL A 211 34.30 -2.69 -19.28
N ALA A 212 35.15 -1.77 -18.80
CA ALA A 212 35.03 -0.34 -19.08
C ALA A 212 35.08 -0.01 -20.58
N LYS A 213 35.95 -0.68 -21.35
CA LYS A 213 36.10 -0.47 -22.80
C LYS A 213 34.90 -0.92 -23.64
N ILE A 214 34.00 -1.72 -23.07
CA ILE A 214 32.83 -2.24 -23.77
C ILE A 214 31.50 -1.76 -23.17
N ALA A 215 31.57 -0.96 -22.09
CA ALA A 215 30.44 -0.29 -21.50
C ALA A 215 30.06 0.94 -22.34
N GLU A 216 28.77 1.22 -22.39
CA GLU A 216 28.18 2.32 -23.15
C GLU A 216 27.23 3.09 -22.23
N LEU A 217 27.09 4.40 -22.43
CA LEU A 217 26.10 5.22 -21.74
C LEU A 217 24.95 5.54 -22.70
N VAL A 218 23.77 5.01 -22.42
CA VAL A 218 22.56 5.25 -23.22
C VAL A 218 21.64 6.22 -22.47
N THR A 219 21.40 7.39 -23.06
CA THR A 219 20.66 8.49 -22.44
C THR A 219 19.17 8.44 -22.78
N TYR A 220 18.33 8.90 -21.85
CA TYR A 220 16.87 8.85 -22.01
C TYR A 220 16.11 10.03 -21.39
N SER A 221 16.78 10.91 -20.63
CA SER A 221 16.12 12.11 -20.10
C SER A 221 17.11 13.23 -19.79
N ILE A 222 16.62 14.47 -19.88
CA ILE A 222 17.27 15.68 -19.37
C ILE A 222 16.53 16.11 -18.10
N LEU A 223 17.22 16.09 -16.96
CA LEU A 223 16.66 16.52 -15.67
C LEU A 223 16.67 18.05 -15.53
N HIS A 224 17.64 18.73 -16.15
CA HIS A 224 17.70 20.17 -16.17
C HIS A 224 18.48 20.71 -17.39
N PRO A 225 17.97 21.75 -18.07
CA PRO A 225 16.59 22.26 -17.97
C PRO A 225 15.57 21.23 -18.48
N ARG A 226 14.30 21.38 -18.09
CA ARG A 226 13.22 20.44 -18.48
C ARG A 226 12.61 20.82 -19.82
N TYR A 227 12.34 19.79 -20.62
CA TYR A 227 11.66 19.89 -21.92
C TYR A 227 10.59 18.79 -22.05
N LYS A 228 9.78 18.85 -23.09
CA LYS A 228 8.96 17.70 -23.54
C LYS A 228 9.84 16.48 -23.78
N GLN A 229 9.30 15.28 -23.55
CA GLN A 229 10.07 14.05 -23.67
C GLN A 229 10.61 13.84 -25.10
N SER A 230 9.82 14.11 -26.13
CA SER A 230 10.27 14.01 -27.53
C SER A 230 11.41 14.99 -27.84
N ASP A 231 11.33 16.21 -27.32
CA ASP A 231 12.37 17.22 -27.50
C ASP A 231 13.64 16.88 -26.72
N GLN A 232 13.52 16.30 -25.52
CA GLN A 232 14.68 15.75 -24.79
C GLN A 232 15.42 14.74 -25.66
N MET A 233 14.72 13.79 -26.30
CA MET A 233 15.36 12.78 -27.15
C MET A 233 16.11 13.39 -28.34
N LYS A 234 15.51 14.41 -29.00
CA LYS A 234 16.16 15.13 -30.11
C LYS A 234 17.40 15.89 -29.65
N ILE A 235 17.30 16.60 -28.52
CA ILE A 235 18.41 17.36 -27.94
C ILE A 235 19.56 16.41 -27.59
N LEU A 236 19.29 15.31 -26.88
CA LEU A 236 20.32 14.33 -26.51
C LEU A 236 21.06 13.80 -27.74
N LYS A 237 20.33 13.47 -28.81
CA LYS A 237 20.94 13.04 -30.08
C LYS A 237 21.80 14.14 -30.71
N GLY A 238 21.32 15.39 -30.70
CA GLY A 238 22.06 16.55 -31.21
C GLY A 238 23.34 16.87 -30.41
N LEU A 239 23.40 16.48 -29.14
CA LEU A 239 24.61 16.57 -28.30
C LEU A 239 25.63 15.46 -28.60
N GLY A 240 25.34 14.55 -29.53
CA GLY A 240 26.20 13.41 -29.85
C GLY A 240 26.19 12.34 -28.76
N LEU A 241 25.10 12.24 -27.99
CA LEU A 241 24.89 11.17 -27.02
C LEU A 241 24.13 10.01 -27.68
N THR A 242 24.42 8.79 -27.25
CA THR A 242 23.59 7.64 -27.58
C THR A 242 22.25 7.79 -26.87
N VAL A 243 21.16 7.73 -27.61
CA VAL A 243 19.80 7.85 -27.07
C VAL A 243 19.12 6.49 -27.14
N VAL A 244 18.31 6.18 -26.13
CA VAL A 244 17.46 4.99 -26.13
C VAL A 244 16.58 4.94 -27.38
N GLU A 245 16.29 3.74 -27.91
CA GLU A 245 15.30 3.64 -28.99
C GLU A 245 13.92 4.09 -28.46
N TYR A 246 13.26 4.96 -29.21
CA TYR A 246 11.93 5.44 -28.89
C TYR A 246 11.04 5.61 -30.12
N VAL A 247 9.72 5.64 -29.88
CA VAL A 247 8.69 5.90 -30.89
C VAL A 247 7.57 6.74 -30.28
N SER A 248 6.90 7.53 -31.11
CA SER A 248 5.73 8.33 -30.73
C SER A 248 4.45 7.59 -31.06
N TYR A 249 3.48 7.65 -30.16
CA TYR A 249 2.11 7.15 -30.34
C TYR A 249 1.11 8.21 -29.89
N ASP A 250 0.00 8.36 -30.60
CA ASP A 250 -1.06 9.29 -30.18
C ASP A 250 -1.95 8.70 -29.08
N GLU A 251 -2.10 7.38 -29.08
CA GLU A 251 -2.92 6.63 -28.14
C GLU A 251 -2.15 5.48 -27.49
N LEU A 252 -2.64 5.04 -26.33
CA LEU A 252 -2.05 3.96 -25.56
C LEU A 252 -3.08 2.87 -25.26
N SER A 253 -2.71 1.63 -25.50
CA SER A 253 -3.47 0.44 -25.11
C SER A 253 -2.51 -0.68 -24.70
N ASP A 254 -3.05 -1.69 -24.02
CA ASP A 254 -2.30 -2.91 -23.70
C ASP A 254 -1.71 -3.53 -24.97
N ASP A 255 -2.50 -3.65 -26.04
CA ASP A 255 -2.06 -4.24 -27.31
C ASP A 255 -0.88 -3.48 -27.93
N ILE A 256 -0.92 -2.14 -27.91
CA ILE A 256 0.18 -1.31 -28.41
C ILE A 256 1.45 -1.58 -27.61
N LEU A 257 1.36 -1.56 -26.28
CA LEU A 257 2.50 -1.77 -25.38
C LEU A 257 3.06 -3.19 -25.48
N ILE A 258 2.20 -4.21 -25.55
CA ILE A 258 2.59 -5.62 -25.72
C ILE A 258 3.31 -5.81 -27.06
N ASN A 259 2.72 -5.33 -28.15
CA ASN A 259 3.30 -5.50 -29.48
C ASN A 259 4.62 -4.75 -29.62
N TYR A 260 4.70 -3.53 -29.07
CA TYR A 260 5.94 -2.77 -29.05
C TYR A 260 7.01 -3.50 -28.21
N LEU A 261 6.69 -3.95 -27.00
CA LEU A 261 7.62 -4.69 -26.15
C LEU A 261 8.13 -5.97 -26.83
N LYS A 262 7.26 -6.77 -27.46
CA LYS A 262 7.66 -7.96 -28.22
C LYS A 262 8.65 -7.62 -29.33
N LYS A 263 8.32 -6.61 -30.15
CA LYS A 263 9.21 -6.10 -31.22
C LYS A 263 10.56 -5.65 -30.67
N ARG A 264 10.57 -4.95 -29.53
CA ARG A 264 11.80 -4.43 -28.93
C ARG A 264 12.65 -5.52 -28.28
N LYS A 265 12.04 -6.52 -27.63
CA LYS A 265 12.79 -7.67 -27.08
C LYS A 265 13.56 -8.43 -28.17
N ASP A 266 12.95 -8.58 -29.35
CA ASP A 266 13.57 -9.20 -30.52
C ASP A 266 14.71 -8.36 -31.10
N LYS A 267 14.49 -7.05 -31.28
CA LYS A 267 15.41 -6.18 -32.03
C LYS A 267 16.45 -5.44 -31.19
N SER A 268 16.23 -5.29 -29.88
CA SER A 268 17.11 -4.46 -29.05
C SER A 268 18.47 -5.13 -28.87
N ILE A 269 19.52 -4.35 -29.15
CA ILE A 269 20.92 -4.77 -28.97
C ILE A 269 21.35 -4.77 -27.49
N TYR A 270 20.52 -4.22 -26.60
CA TYR A 270 20.69 -4.25 -25.16
C TYR A 270 19.68 -5.19 -24.52
N ASP A 271 19.95 -5.62 -23.29
CA ASP A 271 18.94 -6.27 -22.48
C ASP A 271 17.90 -5.25 -22.04
N ILE A 272 16.63 -5.59 -22.21
CA ILE A 272 15.49 -4.74 -21.84
C ILE A 272 14.54 -5.52 -20.95
N ASP A 273 14.07 -4.89 -19.88
CA ASP A 273 13.18 -5.50 -18.89
C ASP A 273 11.74 -4.97 -18.97
N GLY A 274 11.45 -4.10 -19.96
CA GLY A 274 10.15 -3.50 -20.20
C GLY A 274 10.19 -2.35 -21.21
N ILE A 275 9.12 -1.56 -21.23
CA ILE A 275 8.99 -0.30 -21.99
C ILE A 275 8.76 0.82 -20.97
N VAL A 276 9.39 1.97 -21.20
CA VAL A 276 9.00 3.21 -20.51
C VAL A 276 7.99 3.94 -21.38
N CYS A 277 6.85 4.30 -20.81
CA CYS A 277 5.85 5.15 -21.44
C CYS A 277 5.84 6.51 -20.74
N ALA A 278 5.94 7.59 -21.50
CA ALA A 278 5.93 8.95 -20.99
C ALA A 278 4.94 9.81 -21.76
N ASP A 279 4.15 10.63 -21.04
CA ASP A 279 3.31 11.64 -21.67
C ASP A 279 4.16 12.81 -22.20
N ASP A 280 3.86 13.23 -23.43
CA ASP A 280 4.59 14.26 -24.18
C ASP A 280 3.69 15.48 -24.51
N SER A 281 2.51 15.57 -23.90
CA SER A 281 1.56 16.68 -24.11
C SER A 281 2.16 18.03 -23.73
N LYS A 282 2.99 18.05 -22.69
CA LYS A 282 3.61 19.25 -22.12
C LYS A 282 4.96 18.97 -21.47
N THR A 283 5.65 20.03 -21.09
CA THR A 283 6.82 19.93 -20.21
C THR A 283 6.36 19.65 -18.79
N TYR A 284 6.94 18.62 -18.17
CA TYR A 284 6.69 18.27 -16.77
C TYR A 284 7.86 18.70 -15.89
N GLU A 285 7.52 19.25 -14.73
CA GLU A 285 8.49 19.56 -13.69
C GLU A 285 9.16 18.29 -13.17
N HIS A 286 10.42 18.44 -12.75
CA HIS A 286 11.12 17.38 -12.06
C HIS A 286 10.59 17.26 -10.63
N LYS A 287 10.02 16.10 -10.28
CA LYS A 287 9.65 15.76 -8.91
C LYS A 287 10.53 14.60 -8.40
N ALA A 288 10.91 14.70 -7.14
CA ALA A 288 11.50 13.61 -6.38
C ALA A 288 10.58 12.38 -6.35
N GLY A 289 11.15 11.17 -6.26
CA GLY A 289 10.38 9.93 -6.14
C GLY A 289 9.91 9.35 -7.48
N TYR A 290 8.60 9.21 -7.68
CA TYR A 290 8.00 8.57 -8.86
C TYR A 290 7.31 9.61 -9.75
N PRO A 291 7.74 9.82 -11.00
CA PRO A 291 7.08 10.75 -11.90
C PRO A 291 5.77 10.15 -12.40
N GLU A 292 4.63 10.69 -11.99
CA GLU A 292 3.30 10.16 -12.39
C GLU A 292 3.06 10.18 -13.91
N HIS A 293 3.73 11.08 -14.63
CA HIS A 293 3.65 11.23 -16.10
C HIS A 293 4.52 10.24 -16.86
N SER A 294 5.21 9.31 -16.18
CA SER A 294 5.96 8.25 -16.82
C SER A 294 5.90 6.94 -16.04
N ILE A 295 5.67 5.84 -16.76
CA ILE A 295 5.47 4.51 -16.19
C ILE A 295 6.37 3.48 -16.88
N ALA A 296 6.67 2.41 -16.16
CA ALA A 296 7.36 1.25 -16.70
C ALA A 296 6.33 0.14 -16.97
N PHE A 297 6.10 -0.17 -18.24
CA PHE A 297 5.32 -1.32 -18.66
C PHE A 297 6.19 -2.58 -18.72
N LYS A 298 5.87 -3.59 -17.91
CA LYS A 298 6.54 -4.89 -17.93
C LYS A 298 5.55 -5.98 -18.34
N MET A 299 5.99 -6.85 -19.25
CA MET A 299 5.19 -8.02 -19.61
C MET A 299 5.06 -8.96 -18.42
N ILE A 300 3.89 -9.56 -18.30
CA ILE A 300 3.67 -10.72 -17.46
C ILE A 300 4.36 -11.91 -18.14
N THR A 301 5.27 -12.57 -17.42
CA THR A 301 6.02 -13.74 -17.89
C THR A 301 5.17 -15.01 -17.84
N ASP A 302 5.55 -16.05 -18.60
CA ASP A 302 4.75 -17.28 -18.78
C ASP A 302 4.47 -18.02 -17.47
N ASP A 303 5.28 -17.79 -16.44
CA ASP A 303 5.10 -18.30 -15.07
C ASP A 303 3.90 -17.69 -14.32
N GLN A 304 3.26 -16.63 -14.82
CA GLN A 304 2.07 -16.02 -14.19
C GLN A 304 0.74 -16.40 -14.83
N PHE A 305 0.76 -17.31 -15.81
CA PHE A 305 -0.43 -17.90 -16.39
C PHE A 305 -0.43 -19.41 -16.18
N ALA A 306 -1.62 -19.95 -15.95
CA ALA A 306 -1.82 -21.40 -16.03
C ALA A 306 -3.20 -21.72 -16.59
N ILE A 307 -3.29 -22.85 -17.28
CA ILE A 307 -4.58 -23.44 -17.64
C ILE A 307 -4.95 -24.39 -16.52
N ALA A 308 -6.12 -24.17 -15.93
CA ALA A 308 -6.65 -25.02 -14.88
C ALA A 308 -7.99 -25.60 -15.31
N THR A 309 -8.30 -26.81 -14.81
CA THR A 309 -9.62 -27.41 -15.01
C THR A 309 -10.50 -27.02 -13.83
N VAL A 310 -11.73 -26.56 -14.12
CA VAL A 310 -12.73 -26.26 -13.10
C VAL A 310 -13.19 -27.55 -12.46
N VAL A 311 -13.02 -27.65 -11.14
CA VAL A 311 -13.54 -28.73 -10.31
C VAL A 311 -14.96 -28.41 -9.89
N ASP A 312 -15.20 -27.18 -9.42
CA ASP A 312 -16.52 -26.76 -9.01
C ASP A 312 -16.72 -25.23 -9.06
N VAL A 313 -17.97 -24.78 -9.02
CA VAL A 313 -18.33 -23.37 -8.74
C VAL A 313 -19.08 -23.34 -7.42
N LEU A 314 -18.48 -22.66 -6.44
CA LEU A 314 -19.01 -22.51 -5.09
C LEU A 314 -19.65 -21.14 -4.92
N TRP A 315 -20.82 -21.12 -4.28
CA TRP A 315 -21.58 -19.90 -4.02
C TRP A 315 -21.72 -19.71 -2.51
N ASP A 316 -21.06 -18.71 -1.95
CA ASP A 316 -21.11 -18.42 -0.50
C ASP A 316 -21.71 -17.02 -0.28
N PRO A 317 -22.84 -16.88 0.44
CA PRO A 317 -23.49 -15.59 0.67
C PRO A 317 -22.58 -14.55 1.35
N SER A 318 -22.47 -13.35 0.81
CA SER A 318 -21.77 -12.23 1.45
C SER A 318 -22.53 -11.69 2.67
N MET A 319 -21.97 -10.73 3.41
CA MET A 319 -22.70 -10.03 4.49
C MET A 319 -23.94 -9.26 3.98
N ASP A 320 -23.95 -8.91 2.70
CA ASP A 320 -25.06 -8.24 2.01
C ASP A 320 -25.95 -9.23 1.25
N GLY A 321 -25.76 -10.55 1.42
CA GLY A 321 -26.54 -11.59 0.76
C GLY A 321 -26.19 -11.86 -0.71
N TYR A 322 -25.16 -11.22 -1.26
CA TYR A 322 -24.69 -11.48 -2.62
C TYR A 322 -24.06 -12.87 -2.70
N LEU A 323 -24.42 -13.67 -3.71
CA LEU A 323 -23.77 -14.96 -3.97
C LEU A 323 -22.60 -14.71 -4.92
N VAL A 324 -21.41 -14.53 -4.35
CA VAL A 324 -20.19 -14.28 -5.12
C VAL A 324 -19.58 -15.63 -5.52
N PRO A 325 -19.35 -15.89 -6.82
CA PRO A 325 -18.82 -17.17 -7.26
C PRO A 325 -17.34 -17.32 -6.92
N ARG A 326 -16.99 -18.47 -6.35
CA ARG A 326 -15.62 -18.91 -6.17
C ARG A 326 -15.41 -20.19 -6.97
N VAL A 327 -14.56 -20.13 -7.98
CA VAL A 327 -14.31 -21.27 -8.86
C VAL A 327 -13.21 -22.13 -8.25
N GLN A 328 -13.56 -23.35 -7.85
CA GLN A 328 -12.59 -24.35 -7.44
C GLN A 328 -11.96 -24.95 -8.68
N ILE A 329 -10.64 -25.08 -8.67
CA ILE A 329 -9.87 -25.63 -9.79
C ILE A 329 -9.02 -26.81 -9.31
N THR A 330 -8.55 -27.60 -10.27
CA THR A 330 -7.46 -28.55 -10.03
C THR A 330 -6.28 -27.80 -9.40
N PRO A 331 -5.52 -28.42 -8.47
CA PRO A 331 -4.28 -27.84 -7.99
C PRO A 331 -3.40 -27.47 -9.18
N THR A 332 -3.17 -26.17 -9.37
CA THR A 332 -2.49 -25.65 -10.54
C THR A 332 -1.37 -24.72 -10.07
N ASP A 333 -0.16 -24.99 -10.55
CA ASP A 333 0.99 -24.14 -10.22
C ASP A 333 0.92 -22.82 -11.00
N LEU A 334 0.93 -21.71 -10.26
CA LEU A 334 0.83 -20.36 -10.80
C LEU A 334 1.77 -19.44 -10.01
N VAL A 335 2.83 -18.94 -10.66
CA VAL A 335 3.89 -18.15 -10.03
C VAL A 335 4.48 -18.84 -8.79
N GLY A 336 4.81 -20.14 -8.86
CA GLY A 336 5.43 -20.85 -7.72
C GLY A 336 4.52 -21.02 -6.48
N THR A 337 3.19 -20.93 -6.65
CA THR A 337 2.23 -21.40 -5.65
C THR A 337 1.20 -22.31 -6.33
N THR A 338 0.76 -23.35 -5.63
CA THR A 338 -0.33 -24.17 -6.10
C THR A 338 -1.65 -23.51 -5.69
N VAL A 339 -2.37 -22.98 -6.68
CA VAL A 339 -3.70 -22.40 -6.47
C VAL A 339 -4.77 -23.46 -6.70
N THR A 340 -5.78 -23.46 -5.85
CA THR A 340 -6.95 -24.36 -5.91
C THR A 340 -8.26 -23.62 -6.14
N TYR A 341 -8.19 -22.29 -6.21
CA TYR A 341 -9.35 -21.44 -6.46
C TYR A 341 -8.99 -20.27 -7.37
N ALA A 342 -9.96 -19.86 -8.18
CA ALA A 342 -9.95 -18.63 -8.95
C ALA A 342 -11.25 -17.83 -8.74
N THR A 343 -11.19 -16.52 -8.93
CA THR A 343 -12.38 -15.66 -8.95
C THR A 343 -12.90 -15.48 -10.37
N ALA A 344 -14.22 -15.57 -10.51
CA ALA A 344 -14.95 -15.26 -11.73
C ALA A 344 -15.56 -13.84 -11.70
N HIS A 345 -15.17 -13.01 -10.71
CA HIS A 345 -15.70 -11.66 -10.46
C HIS A 345 -17.17 -11.61 -10.03
N ASN A 346 -18.11 -12.12 -10.83
CA ASN A 346 -19.56 -12.01 -10.59
C ASN A 346 -20.36 -13.16 -11.24
N ALA A 347 -21.65 -13.22 -10.91
CA ALA A 347 -22.54 -14.28 -11.36
C ALA A 347 -22.77 -14.25 -12.87
N LYS A 348 -22.87 -13.05 -13.46
CA LYS A 348 -23.00 -12.87 -14.91
C LYS A 348 -21.83 -13.49 -15.67
N PHE A 349 -20.60 -13.33 -15.19
CA PHE A 349 -19.42 -13.89 -15.83
C PHE A 349 -19.46 -15.42 -15.88
N ILE A 350 -19.90 -16.09 -14.81
CA ILE A 350 -20.08 -17.56 -14.80
C ILE A 350 -21.12 -17.99 -15.83
N LYS A 351 -22.25 -17.27 -15.89
CA LYS A 351 -23.36 -17.57 -16.80
C LYS A 351 -22.97 -17.35 -18.27
N ASP A 352 -22.46 -16.17 -18.60
CA ASP A 352 -22.18 -15.75 -19.98
C ASP A 352 -20.99 -16.52 -20.58
N ASN A 353 -20.02 -16.90 -19.75
CA ASN A 353 -18.86 -17.66 -20.21
C ASN A 353 -19.02 -19.17 -20.08
N GLU A 354 -20.19 -19.65 -19.63
CA GLU A 354 -20.48 -21.08 -19.45
C GLU A 354 -19.35 -21.76 -18.66
N ILE A 355 -19.22 -21.38 -17.39
CA ILE A 355 -18.22 -21.93 -16.48
C ILE A 355 -18.91 -22.92 -15.54
N GLY A 356 -18.71 -24.21 -15.81
CA GLY A 356 -19.14 -25.32 -14.97
C GLY A 356 -18.01 -26.33 -14.72
N PRO A 357 -18.22 -27.34 -13.86
CA PRO A 357 -17.28 -28.43 -13.65
C PRO A 357 -16.83 -29.05 -14.97
N GLY A 358 -15.51 -29.17 -15.17
CA GLY A 358 -14.89 -29.64 -16.41
C GLY A 358 -14.47 -28.54 -17.41
N ALA A 359 -14.93 -27.30 -17.25
CA ALA A 359 -14.45 -26.18 -18.06
C ALA A 359 -12.94 -25.99 -17.90
N LYS A 360 -12.24 -25.55 -18.96
CA LYS A 360 -10.83 -25.16 -18.89
C LYS A 360 -10.71 -23.66 -18.92
N ILE A 361 -10.00 -23.11 -17.95
CA ILE A 361 -9.88 -21.67 -17.75
C ILE A 361 -8.40 -21.28 -17.70
N LYS A 362 -8.08 -20.17 -18.34
CA LYS A 362 -6.78 -19.52 -18.21
C LYS A 362 -6.86 -18.54 -17.05
N ILE A 363 -6.06 -18.81 -16.03
CA ILE A 363 -6.00 -18.01 -14.82
C ILE A 363 -4.72 -17.21 -14.76
N ILE A 364 -4.82 -16.02 -14.19
CA ILE A 364 -3.68 -15.14 -13.93
C ILE A 364 -3.68 -14.71 -12.48
N ARG A 365 -2.49 -14.48 -11.93
CA ARG A 365 -2.33 -13.92 -10.60
C ARG A 365 -1.64 -12.56 -10.69
N SER A 366 -2.25 -11.54 -10.09
CA SER A 366 -1.63 -10.23 -9.86
C SER A 366 -1.48 -10.03 -8.35
N GLY A 367 -0.24 -10.03 -7.84
CA GLY A 367 0.03 -9.95 -6.39
C GLY A 367 -0.35 -11.22 -5.64
N ASP A 368 -0.66 -11.14 -4.34
CA ASP A 368 -1.09 -12.31 -3.55
C ASP A 368 -2.60 -12.62 -3.56
N VAL A 369 -3.38 -11.96 -4.42
CA VAL A 369 -4.83 -12.17 -4.51
C VAL A 369 -5.16 -13.55 -5.11
N ILE A 370 -6.33 -14.10 -4.75
CA ILE A 370 -6.97 -15.23 -5.46
C ILE A 370 -6.87 -14.95 -6.97
N PRO A 371 -6.27 -15.84 -7.78
CA PRO A 371 -6.11 -15.59 -9.21
C PRO A 371 -7.48 -15.39 -9.85
N TYR A 372 -7.55 -14.58 -10.89
CA TYR A 372 -8.80 -14.36 -11.61
C TYR A 372 -8.78 -15.06 -12.96
N ILE A 373 -9.97 -15.39 -13.44
CA ILE A 373 -10.16 -16.02 -14.74
C ILE A 373 -10.00 -14.95 -15.81
N MET A 374 -9.00 -15.10 -16.66
CA MET A 374 -8.81 -14.21 -17.81
C MET A 374 -9.58 -14.64 -19.03
N GLU A 375 -9.63 -15.95 -19.27
CA GLU A 375 -10.18 -16.51 -20.50
C GLU A 375 -10.75 -17.90 -20.21
N VAL A 376 -11.86 -18.23 -20.87
CA VAL A 376 -12.40 -19.59 -20.88
C VAL A 376 -11.94 -20.27 -22.17
N VAL A 377 -11.07 -21.26 -22.02
CA VAL A 377 -10.48 -22.04 -23.11
C VAL A 377 -11.45 -23.10 -23.60
N GLU A 378 -12.17 -23.73 -22.68
CA GLU A 378 -13.18 -24.74 -22.97
C GLU A 378 -14.40 -24.51 -22.08
N LYS A 379 -15.55 -24.29 -22.71
CA LYS A 379 -16.83 -23.97 -22.05
C LYS A 379 -17.58 -25.23 -21.64
N VAL A 380 -18.23 -25.18 -20.49
CA VAL A 380 -19.15 -26.23 -20.00
C VAL A 380 -20.34 -25.55 -19.33
N LYS A 381 -21.56 -26.05 -19.55
CA LYS A 381 -22.81 -25.48 -19.00
C LYS A 381 -22.61 -24.92 -17.58
N ALA A 382 -22.89 -23.63 -17.41
CA ALA A 382 -22.63 -22.90 -16.18
C ALA A 382 -23.26 -23.57 -14.95
N LYS A 383 -22.50 -23.67 -13.86
CA LYS A 383 -23.03 -24.12 -12.55
C LYS A 383 -23.50 -22.91 -11.74
N MET A 384 -24.79 -22.60 -11.87
CA MET A 384 -25.49 -21.63 -11.02
C MET A 384 -25.83 -22.24 -9.66
N PRO A 385 -26.06 -21.44 -8.59
CA PRO A 385 -26.35 -21.98 -7.26
C PRO A 385 -27.68 -22.73 -7.28
N THR A 386 -27.72 -23.89 -6.62
CA THR A 386 -28.93 -24.72 -6.49
C THR A 386 -29.43 -24.85 -5.06
N GLU A 387 -28.54 -24.57 -4.11
CA GLU A 387 -28.74 -24.63 -2.67
C GLU A 387 -29.49 -23.40 -2.12
N TYR A 388 -29.59 -22.32 -2.90
CA TYR A 388 -30.23 -21.08 -2.50
C TYR A 388 -31.23 -20.57 -3.54
N GLU A 389 -32.36 -20.04 -3.07
CA GLU A 389 -33.21 -19.19 -3.90
C GLU A 389 -32.57 -17.81 -4.05
N TYR A 390 -32.47 -17.33 -5.29
CA TYR A 390 -31.83 -16.06 -5.62
C TYR A 390 -32.60 -15.27 -6.68
N GLU A 391 -32.31 -13.98 -6.76
CA GLU A 391 -32.73 -13.07 -7.81
C GLU A 391 -31.54 -12.27 -8.36
N TRP A 392 -31.66 -11.79 -9.60
CA TRP A 392 -30.65 -10.89 -10.18
C TRP A 392 -30.83 -9.49 -9.62
N ASN A 393 -29.72 -8.82 -9.34
CA ASN A 393 -29.76 -7.41 -8.97
C ASN A 393 -30.20 -6.53 -10.15
N GLU A 394 -30.50 -5.25 -9.90
CA GLU A 394 -30.99 -4.31 -10.93
C GLU A 394 -30.08 -4.20 -12.16
N THR A 395 -28.77 -4.41 -11.99
CA THR A 395 -27.80 -4.36 -13.09
C THR A 395 -27.66 -5.67 -13.87
N GLU A 396 -28.31 -6.74 -13.42
CA GLU A 396 -28.17 -8.12 -13.93
C GLU A 396 -26.72 -8.64 -13.94
N VAL A 397 -25.87 -8.10 -13.07
CA VAL A 397 -24.45 -8.50 -12.96
C VAL A 397 -24.25 -9.52 -11.85
N ASP A 398 -24.92 -9.32 -10.72
CA ASP A 398 -24.81 -10.17 -9.54
C ASP A 398 -26.16 -10.82 -9.23
N ILE A 399 -26.11 -11.94 -8.49
CA ILE A 399 -27.28 -12.57 -7.89
C ILE A 399 -27.24 -12.43 -6.37
N ILE A 400 -28.41 -12.26 -5.77
CA ILE A 400 -28.59 -11.99 -4.34
C ILE A 400 -29.58 -13.00 -3.78
N LEU A 401 -29.37 -13.45 -2.54
CA LEU A 401 -30.33 -14.28 -1.82
C LEU A 401 -31.71 -13.65 -1.79
N LYS A 402 -32.73 -14.40 -2.21
CA LYS A 402 -34.13 -13.97 -2.18
C LYS A 402 -34.73 -14.03 -0.77
N ASN A 403 -34.25 -14.95 0.07
CA ASN A 403 -34.76 -15.17 1.43
C ASN A 403 -33.62 -15.24 2.46
N LEU A 404 -33.74 -14.44 3.53
CA LEU A 404 -32.79 -14.37 4.65
C LEU A 404 -33.21 -15.20 5.88
N ASP A 405 -34.32 -15.93 5.80
CA ASP A 405 -34.78 -16.83 6.87
C ASP A 405 -34.31 -18.28 6.67
N GLY A 406 -33.77 -18.60 5.49
CA GLY A 406 -33.20 -19.91 5.17
C GLY A 406 -31.73 -20.07 5.57
N GLU A 407 -31.11 -21.15 5.07
CA GLU A 407 -29.70 -21.47 5.35
C GLU A 407 -28.73 -20.36 4.91
N GLY A 408 -28.97 -19.75 3.74
CA GLY A 408 -28.19 -18.62 3.26
C GLY A 408 -28.24 -17.43 4.24
N GLY A 409 -29.42 -17.14 4.79
CA GLY A 409 -29.59 -16.10 5.80
C GLY A 409 -28.90 -16.39 7.13
N LYS A 410 -28.86 -17.66 7.56
CA LYS A 410 -28.06 -18.08 8.72
C LYS A 410 -26.56 -17.79 8.51
N ILE A 411 -26.04 -18.05 7.30
CA ILE A 411 -24.64 -17.73 6.94
C ILE A 411 -24.40 -16.22 7.00
N VAL A 412 -25.33 -15.42 6.47
CA VAL A 412 -25.28 -13.94 6.54
C VAL A 412 -25.21 -13.48 7.99
N LYS A 413 -26.08 -13.98 8.87
CA LYS A 413 -26.08 -13.65 10.31
C LYS A 413 -24.75 -13.99 10.98
N ILE A 414 -24.20 -15.19 10.72
CA ILE A 414 -22.89 -15.59 11.26
C ILE A 414 -21.80 -14.61 10.81
N LYS A 415 -21.77 -14.23 9.53
CA LYS A 415 -20.78 -13.28 8.99
C LYS A 415 -20.91 -11.90 9.60
N LEU A 416 -22.14 -11.37 9.72
CA LEU A 416 -22.41 -10.07 10.33
C LEU A 416 -21.99 -10.02 11.80
N ILE A 417 -22.37 -11.02 12.60
CA ILE A 417 -22.01 -11.09 14.02
C ILE A 417 -20.50 -11.22 14.21
N ASN A 418 -19.87 -12.11 13.43
CA ASN A 418 -18.43 -12.30 13.47
C ASN A 418 -17.70 -11.02 13.05
N ASN A 419 -18.17 -10.32 12.01
CA ASN A 419 -17.59 -9.05 11.57
C ASN A 419 -17.71 -7.97 12.65
N PHE A 420 -18.88 -7.84 13.29
CA PHE A 420 -19.12 -6.89 14.36
C PHE A 420 -18.10 -7.05 15.50
N PHE A 421 -18.04 -8.24 16.11
CA PHE A 421 -17.15 -8.46 17.26
C PHE A 421 -15.66 -8.39 16.90
N ASN A 422 -15.26 -8.86 15.72
CA ASN A 422 -13.87 -8.72 15.28
C ASN A 422 -13.48 -7.26 15.04
N LYS A 423 -14.33 -6.46 14.41
CA LYS A 423 -14.08 -5.01 14.20
C LYS A 423 -14.03 -4.24 15.51
N MET A 424 -14.86 -4.61 16.48
CA MET A 424 -14.82 -4.08 17.84
C MET A 424 -13.55 -4.51 18.61
N GLY A 425 -12.74 -5.41 18.06
CA GLY A 425 -11.50 -5.88 18.69
C GLY A 425 -11.71 -6.93 19.78
N VAL A 426 -12.86 -7.62 19.79
CA VAL A 426 -13.15 -8.69 20.76
C VAL A 426 -12.34 -9.93 20.43
N LYS A 427 -11.55 -10.40 21.40
CA LYS A 427 -10.75 -11.62 21.28
C LYS A 427 -11.53 -12.84 21.76
N PHE A 428 -11.02 -14.04 21.43
CA PHE A 428 -11.56 -15.34 21.85
C PHE A 428 -12.96 -15.71 21.30
N LEU A 429 -13.65 -14.81 20.60
CA LEU A 429 -14.90 -15.08 19.92
C LEU A 429 -14.67 -15.38 18.42
N SER A 430 -14.21 -16.60 18.13
CA SER A 430 -13.95 -17.03 16.75
C SER A 430 -15.23 -17.26 15.94
N LYS A 431 -15.13 -17.30 14.61
CA LYS A 431 -16.25 -17.67 13.71
C LYS A 431 -16.92 -18.99 14.11
N GLY A 432 -16.15 -19.97 14.61
CA GLY A 432 -16.68 -21.24 15.11
C GLY A 432 -17.58 -21.06 16.33
N PHE A 433 -17.19 -20.21 17.29
CA PHE A 433 -18.03 -19.89 18.43
C PHE A 433 -19.27 -19.07 18.03
N VAL A 434 -19.13 -18.11 17.11
CA VAL A 434 -20.28 -17.37 16.56
C VAL A 434 -21.26 -18.31 15.88
N THR A 435 -20.77 -19.29 15.11
CA THR A 435 -21.61 -20.31 14.46
C THR A 435 -22.45 -21.07 15.48
N LYS A 436 -21.82 -21.55 16.56
CA LYS A 436 -22.50 -22.24 17.66
C LYS A 436 -23.54 -21.36 18.37
N LEU A 437 -23.23 -20.08 18.57
CA LEU A 437 -24.17 -19.11 19.16
C LEU A 437 -25.42 -18.95 18.30
N VAL A 438 -25.24 -18.70 16.99
CA VAL A 438 -26.34 -18.55 16.04
C VAL A 438 -27.19 -19.83 15.97
N GLU A 439 -26.55 -21.00 15.98
CA GLU A 439 -27.21 -22.31 16.02
C GLU A 439 -28.06 -22.56 17.26
N ASN A 440 -27.69 -21.94 18.38
CA ASN A 440 -28.42 -22.03 19.64
C ASN A 440 -29.37 -20.83 19.84
N GLY A 441 -29.71 -20.10 18.77
CA GLY A 441 -30.70 -19.02 18.78
C GLY A 441 -30.18 -17.65 19.24
N PHE A 442 -28.87 -17.53 19.48
CA PHE A 442 -28.19 -16.25 19.76
C PHE A 442 -27.73 -15.61 18.44
N ASP A 443 -28.71 -15.27 17.60
CA ASP A 443 -28.52 -14.89 16.20
C ASP A 443 -28.54 -13.37 15.95
N THR A 444 -28.41 -12.56 17.01
CA THR A 444 -28.26 -11.11 16.93
C THR A 444 -27.27 -10.62 17.99
N ILE A 445 -26.67 -9.44 17.78
CA ILE A 445 -25.76 -8.81 18.75
C ILE A 445 -26.44 -8.62 20.13
N PRO A 446 -27.65 -8.03 20.24
CA PRO A 446 -28.35 -7.88 21.52
C PRO A 446 -28.60 -9.21 22.25
N LYS A 447 -28.97 -10.28 21.52
CA LYS A 447 -29.17 -11.61 22.12
C LYS A 447 -27.88 -12.16 22.71
N ILE A 448 -26.74 -11.94 22.07
CA ILE A 448 -25.43 -12.35 22.58
C ILE A 448 -25.06 -11.52 23.81
N LEU A 449 -25.19 -10.20 23.76
CA LEU A 449 -24.84 -9.32 24.87
C LEU A 449 -25.67 -9.59 26.13
N THR A 450 -26.93 -10.01 25.98
CA THR A 450 -27.87 -10.29 27.08
C THR A 450 -27.95 -11.77 27.46
N ALA A 451 -27.20 -12.66 26.80
CA ALA A 451 -27.27 -14.08 27.04
C ALA A 451 -26.84 -14.44 28.47
N LYS A 452 -27.67 -15.21 29.18
CA LYS A 452 -27.34 -15.70 30.52
C LYS A 452 -26.23 -16.75 30.44
N LYS A 453 -25.18 -16.62 31.25
CA LYS A 453 -24.03 -17.54 31.30
C LYS A 453 -24.44 -19.02 31.41
N ASN A 454 -25.48 -19.32 32.20
CA ASN A 454 -26.00 -20.68 32.36
C ASN A 454 -26.62 -21.28 31.08
N LYS A 455 -27.11 -20.47 30.14
CA LYS A 455 -27.57 -20.93 28.82
C LYS A 455 -26.37 -21.18 27.89
N LEU A 456 -25.38 -20.30 27.92
CA LEU A 456 -24.17 -20.43 27.10
C LEU A 456 -23.32 -21.65 27.49
N ASN A 457 -23.25 -21.98 28.78
CA ASN A 457 -22.54 -23.17 29.28
C ASN A 457 -23.09 -24.49 28.73
N LYS A 458 -24.33 -24.51 28.21
CA LYS A 458 -24.91 -25.69 27.59
C LYS A 458 -24.43 -25.91 26.15
N ILE A 459 -23.77 -24.91 25.57
CA ILE A 459 -23.21 -24.98 24.22
C ILE A 459 -21.86 -25.70 24.29
N GLU A 460 -21.72 -26.76 23.50
CA GLU A 460 -20.50 -27.57 23.49
C GLU A 460 -19.24 -26.73 23.23
N GLY A 461 -18.24 -26.85 24.10
CA GLY A 461 -16.96 -26.13 24.02
C GLY A 461 -16.99 -24.70 24.59
N MET A 462 -18.14 -24.22 25.08
CA MET A 462 -18.26 -22.94 25.80
C MET A 462 -18.35 -23.17 27.32
N GLY A 463 -17.23 -23.49 27.95
CA GLY A 463 -17.17 -23.59 29.42
C GLY A 463 -17.04 -22.22 30.10
N ASP A 464 -17.28 -22.18 31.41
CA ASP A 464 -17.28 -20.94 32.23
C ASP A 464 -16.07 -20.03 31.98
N LYS A 465 -14.87 -20.62 31.93
CA LYS A 465 -13.61 -19.87 31.70
C LYS A 465 -13.60 -19.18 30.33
N VAL A 466 -14.12 -19.83 29.30
CA VAL A 466 -14.17 -19.28 27.93
C VAL A 466 -15.22 -18.19 27.85
N ILE A 467 -16.40 -18.44 28.42
CA ILE A 467 -17.49 -17.45 28.46
C ILE A 467 -17.04 -16.20 29.21
N ASN A 468 -16.45 -16.33 30.40
CA ASN A 468 -15.96 -15.16 31.14
C ASN A 468 -14.95 -14.35 30.32
N LYS A 469 -13.97 -15.00 29.69
CA LYS A 469 -13.01 -14.31 28.82
C LYS A 469 -13.66 -13.58 27.64
N ILE A 470 -14.67 -14.18 27.01
CA ILE A 470 -15.39 -13.55 25.91
C ILE A 470 -16.12 -12.29 26.40
N TYR A 471 -16.82 -12.37 27.53
CA TYR A 471 -17.54 -11.22 28.07
C TYR A 471 -16.60 -10.13 28.58
N ASP A 472 -15.47 -10.48 29.22
CA ASP A 472 -14.46 -9.51 29.64
C ASP A 472 -13.88 -8.76 28.43
N GLU A 473 -13.64 -9.45 27.31
CA GLU A 473 -13.18 -8.82 26.06
C GLU A 473 -14.26 -8.01 25.36
N ILE A 474 -15.53 -8.42 25.44
CA ILE A 474 -16.67 -7.63 24.96
C ILE A 474 -16.76 -6.33 25.77
N ASP A 475 -16.67 -6.40 27.10
CA ASP A 475 -16.73 -5.22 27.97
C ASP A 475 -15.59 -4.25 27.65
N ARG A 476 -14.35 -4.75 27.59
CA ARG A 476 -13.19 -3.96 27.15
C ARG A 476 -13.41 -3.31 25.79
N ALA A 477 -13.92 -4.06 24.81
CA ALA A 477 -14.17 -3.55 23.47
C ALA A 477 -15.21 -2.42 23.48
N PHE A 478 -16.29 -2.56 24.26
CA PHE A 478 -17.29 -1.50 24.41
C PHE A 478 -16.76 -0.29 25.18
N ASP A 479 -15.78 -0.44 26.07
CA ASP A 479 -15.15 0.69 26.77
C ASP A 479 -14.18 1.48 25.86
N GLU A 480 -13.48 0.78 24.95
CA GLU A 480 -12.36 1.36 24.19
C GLU A 480 -12.70 1.80 22.76
N VAL A 481 -13.75 1.24 22.14
CA VAL A 481 -14.03 1.47 20.72
C VAL A 481 -14.47 2.92 20.43
N ASP A 482 -14.07 3.46 19.28
CA ASP A 482 -14.53 4.76 18.79
C ASP A 482 -15.83 4.65 17.97
N LEU A 483 -16.51 5.79 17.77
CA LEU A 483 -17.79 5.84 17.07
C LEU A 483 -17.70 5.37 15.61
N VAL A 484 -16.64 5.73 14.89
CA VAL A 484 -16.46 5.38 13.47
C VAL A 484 -16.35 3.86 13.34
N THR A 485 -15.54 3.24 14.20
CA THR A 485 -15.39 1.78 14.26
C THR A 485 -16.71 1.10 14.63
N PHE A 486 -17.46 1.63 15.60
CA PHE A 486 -18.77 1.10 15.99
C PHE A 486 -19.80 1.17 14.85
N MET A 487 -19.90 2.31 14.16
CA MET A 487 -20.75 2.49 12.97
C MET A 487 -20.39 1.50 11.87
N SER A 488 -19.09 1.36 11.58
CA SER A 488 -18.53 0.44 10.59
C SER A 488 -18.79 -1.03 10.96
N ALA A 489 -18.66 -1.40 12.24
CA ALA A 489 -18.90 -2.74 12.76
C ALA A 489 -20.38 -3.14 12.66
N SER A 490 -21.31 -2.19 12.85
CA SER A 490 -22.76 -2.44 12.80
C SER A 490 -23.26 -2.96 11.45
N HIS A 491 -22.52 -2.67 10.36
CA HIS A 491 -22.90 -2.93 8.97
C HIS A 491 -24.26 -2.31 8.56
N LYS A 492 -24.81 -1.37 9.34
CA LYS A 492 -26.15 -0.79 9.07
C LYS A 492 -26.19 0.14 7.87
N PHE A 493 -25.04 0.70 7.47
CA PHE A 493 -24.91 1.57 6.30
C PHE A 493 -24.74 0.81 4.98
N GLY A 494 -24.65 -0.52 5.03
CA GLY A 494 -24.57 -1.40 3.87
C GLY A 494 -23.29 -1.27 3.03
N ARG A 495 -23.29 -1.94 1.89
CA ARG A 495 -22.16 -1.99 0.97
C ARG A 495 -21.79 -0.61 0.42
N GLY A 496 -20.53 -0.21 0.58
CA GLY A 496 -19.95 0.99 -0.04
C GLY A 496 -19.73 2.17 0.92
N LEU A 497 -20.17 2.07 2.18
CA LEU A 497 -19.90 3.01 3.27
C LEU A 497 -19.09 2.34 4.39
N GLY A 498 -17.80 2.15 4.12
CA GLY A 498 -16.85 1.67 5.13
C GLY A 498 -16.31 2.78 6.04
N GLU A 499 -15.54 2.36 7.04
CA GLU A 499 -14.93 3.20 8.08
C GLU A 499 -14.32 4.50 7.58
N ARG A 500 -13.49 4.44 6.52
CA ARG A 500 -12.87 5.65 5.92
C ARG A 500 -13.92 6.69 5.52
N LYS A 501 -15.00 6.27 4.84
CA LYS A 501 -16.04 7.20 4.39
C LYS A 501 -16.88 7.71 5.55
N LEU A 502 -17.20 6.85 6.52
CA LEU A 502 -17.91 7.26 7.74
C LEU A 502 -17.09 8.28 8.54
N LYS A 503 -15.76 8.11 8.57
CA LYS A 503 -14.85 9.07 9.19
C LYS A 503 -14.90 10.43 8.50
N GLU A 504 -14.84 10.49 7.18
CA GLU A 504 -14.93 11.78 6.45
C GLU A 504 -16.26 12.50 6.75
N ILE A 505 -17.36 11.76 6.90
CA ILE A 505 -18.65 12.34 7.29
C ILE A 505 -18.56 12.90 8.72
N LEU A 506 -18.05 12.12 9.67
CA LEU A 506 -17.97 12.54 11.08
C LEU A 506 -16.94 13.66 11.30
N ASP A 507 -15.87 13.71 10.52
CA ASP A 507 -14.91 14.82 10.56
C ASP A 507 -15.56 16.12 10.07
N ALA A 508 -16.41 16.05 9.04
CA ALA A 508 -17.12 17.20 8.50
C ALA A 508 -18.35 17.60 9.34
N TYR A 509 -19.04 16.60 9.92
CA TYR A 509 -20.26 16.75 10.69
C TYR A 509 -20.21 15.88 11.96
N PRO A 510 -19.49 16.31 13.01
CA PRO A 510 -19.30 15.51 14.22
C PRO A 510 -20.60 15.15 14.94
N ASN A 511 -21.58 16.05 14.89
CA ASN A 511 -22.89 15.90 15.55
C ASN A 511 -23.98 15.26 14.68
N ILE A 512 -23.65 14.73 13.50
CA ILE A 512 -24.65 14.29 12.50
C ILE A 512 -25.65 13.24 13.03
N LEU A 513 -25.30 12.49 14.08
CA LEU A 513 -26.19 11.51 14.70
C LEU A 513 -27.31 12.16 15.53
N ASN A 514 -27.06 13.35 16.07
CA ASN A 514 -27.98 14.12 16.92
C ASN A 514 -28.72 15.21 16.14
N GLU A 515 -28.27 15.51 14.92
CA GLU A 515 -28.89 16.49 14.04
C GLU A 515 -30.29 16.07 13.60
N LYS A 516 -31.25 16.99 13.69
CA LYS A 516 -32.65 16.77 13.25
C LYS A 516 -32.85 17.05 11.76
N TRP A 517 -31.84 16.75 10.93
CA TRP A 517 -31.88 17.03 9.52
C TRP A 517 -32.87 16.13 8.79
N SER A 518 -33.58 16.71 7.80
CA SER A 518 -34.34 15.90 6.86
C SER A 518 -33.38 15.03 6.03
N LYS A 519 -33.89 13.91 5.49
CA LYS A 519 -33.15 13.05 4.57
C LYS A 519 -32.52 13.83 3.43
N SER A 520 -33.27 14.75 2.81
CA SER A 520 -32.75 15.61 1.74
C SER A 520 -31.62 16.53 2.19
N LYS A 521 -31.69 17.07 3.42
CA LYS A 521 -30.65 17.92 3.97
C LYS A 521 -29.37 17.14 4.29
N ILE A 522 -29.50 15.91 4.79
CA ILE A 522 -28.36 14.99 4.97
C ILE A 522 -27.66 14.75 3.64
N VAL A 523 -28.40 14.45 2.57
CA VAL A 523 -27.81 14.23 1.23
C VAL A 523 -27.10 15.48 0.73
N GLU A 524 -27.73 16.66 0.82
CA GLU A 524 -27.17 17.95 0.39
C GLU A 524 -25.87 18.30 1.12
N ASN A 525 -25.73 17.89 2.37
CA ASN A 525 -24.53 18.14 3.18
C ASN A 525 -23.45 17.09 2.93
N VAL A 526 -23.80 15.79 2.97
CA VAL A 526 -22.85 14.69 2.77
C VAL A 526 -22.25 14.69 1.37
N ILE A 527 -22.97 15.12 0.33
CA ILE A 527 -22.42 15.22 -1.03
C ILE A 527 -21.26 16.23 -1.15
N LYS A 528 -21.19 17.21 -0.23
CA LYS A 528 -20.11 18.22 -0.20
C LYS A 528 -18.82 17.68 0.42
N VAL A 529 -18.88 16.52 1.11
CA VAL A 529 -17.73 15.86 1.71
C VAL A 529 -16.85 15.24 0.62
N HIS A 530 -15.54 15.42 0.70
CA HIS A 530 -14.60 14.91 -0.30
C HIS A 530 -14.72 13.39 -0.48
N GLY A 531 -14.90 12.94 -1.72
CA GLY A 531 -15.02 11.51 -2.06
C GLY A 531 -16.45 10.95 -1.99
N PHE A 532 -17.46 11.80 -1.82
CA PHE A 532 -18.88 11.44 -1.91
C PHE A 532 -19.52 11.86 -3.23
N SER A 533 -20.49 11.05 -3.67
CA SER A 533 -21.42 11.33 -4.76
C SER A 533 -22.86 11.19 -4.26
N ASP A 534 -23.82 11.64 -5.09
CA ASP A 534 -25.25 11.54 -4.81
C ASP A 534 -25.67 10.14 -4.32
N LYS A 535 -25.24 9.08 -5.03
CA LYS A 535 -25.55 7.69 -4.66
C LYS A 535 -25.05 7.32 -3.26
N THR A 536 -23.84 7.74 -2.89
CA THR A 536 -23.26 7.42 -1.57
C THR A 536 -23.81 8.29 -0.44
N ALA A 537 -24.17 9.54 -0.73
CA ALA A 537 -24.80 10.44 0.22
C ALA A 537 -26.23 10.00 0.53
N THR A 538 -26.99 9.64 -0.51
CA THR A 538 -28.31 9.01 -0.40
C THR A 538 -28.22 7.72 0.40
N LEU A 539 -27.29 6.81 0.08
CA LEU A 539 -27.11 5.57 0.83
C LEU A 539 -26.89 5.79 2.34
N PHE A 540 -26.14 6.83 2.73
CA PHE A 540 -25.95 7.17 4.14
C PHE A 540 -27.25 7.66 4.77
N ALA A 541 -27.94 8.60 4.12
CA ALA A 541 -29.19 9.18 4.60
C ALA A 541 -30.31 8.13 4.75
N ASP A 542 -30.41 7.19 3.80
CA ASP A 542 -31.38 6.08 3.80
C ASP A 542 -31.17 5.16 5.01
N ASN A 543 -29.92 4.93 5.40
CA ASN A 543 -29.55 3.94 6.41
C ASN A 543 -29.30 4.52 7.80
N LEU A 544 -29.19 5.84 7.95
CA LEU A 544 -28.94 6.48 9.24
C LEU A 544 -29.99 6.08 10.29
N LYS A 545 -31.28 6.06 9.93
CA LYS A 545 -32.35 5.61 10.83
C LYS A 545 -32.18 4.16 11.29
N SER A 546 -31.75 3.28 10.38
CA SER A 546 -31.49 1.86 10.70
C SER A 546 -30.32 1.72 11.68
N PHE A 547 -29.29 2.55 11.53
CA PHE A 547 -28.19 2.64 12.49
C PHE A 547 -28.64 3.18 13.84
N MET A 548 -29.42 4.28 13.88
CA MET A 548 -29.89 4.86 15.15
C MET A 548 -30.77 3.88 15.95
N ASN A 549 -31.65 3.12 15.29
CA ASN A 549 -32.41 2.07 15.97
C ASN A 549 -31.51 1.00 16.62
N PHE A 550 -30.41 0.64 15.94
CA PHE A 550 -29.44 -0.30 16.47
C PHE A 550 -28.64 0.32 17.62
N TYR A 551 -28.23 1.59 17.49
CA TYR A 551 -27.58 2.35 18.55
C TYR A 551 -28.42 2.35 19.83
N ASP A 552 -29.70 2.73 19.72
CA ASP A 552 -30.64 2.77 20.85
C ASP A 552 -30.87 1.40 21.51
N GLU A 553 -30.85 0.32 20.72
CA GLU A 553 -30.98 -1.04 21.24
C GLU A 553 -29.74 -1.44 22.05
N ILE A 554 -28.55 -1.10 21.57
CA ILE A 554 -27.28 -1.40 22.25
C ILE A 554 -27.08 -0.51 23.48
N ALA A 555 -27.47 0.77 23.43
CA ALA A 555 -27.38 1.73 24.54
C ALA A 555 -28.19 1.28 25.78
N LYS A 556 -29.23 0.46 25.59
CA LYS A 556 -29.98 -0.16 26.70
C LYS A 556 -29.22 -1.27 27.41
N ILE A 557 -28.15 -1.78 26.81
CA ILE A 557 -27.40 -2.98 27.24
C ILE A 557 -25.97 -2.63 27.66
N LYS A 558 -25.33 -1.69 26.96
CA LYS A 558 -23.95 -1.24 27.16
C LYS A 558 -23.90 0.28 27.23
N ASP A 559 -23.03 0.79 28.09
CA ASP A 559 -22.76 2.22 28.16
C ASP A 559 -21.95 2.66 26.94
N ILE A 560 -22.60 3.43 26.07
CA ILE A 560 -22.01 4.01 24.87
C ILE A 560 -22.25 5.52 24.81
N SER A 561 -22.67 6.16 25.93
CA SER A 561 -23.07 7.58 25.94
C SER A 561 -21.94 8.53 25.55
N ARG A 562 -20.68 8.09 25.67
CA ARG A 562 -19.50 8.85 25.19
C ARG A 562 -19.55 9.21 23.71
N PHE A 563 -20.38 8.53 22.92
CA PHE A 563 -20.59 8.84 21.51
C PHE A 563 -21.50 10.06 21.31
N ASP A 564 -22.25 10.45 22.34
CA ASP A 564 -23.13 11.63 22.32
C ASP A 564 -22.36 12.92 22.67
N ASP A 565 -21.20 12.81 23.34
CA ASP A 565 -20.39 13.93 23.87
C ASP A 565 -19.44 14.59 22.84
N ILE A 566 -19.68 14.41 21.53
CA ILE A 566 -18.80 14.98 20.49
C ILE A 566 -19.22 16.43 20.20
N GLU A 567 -19.06 17.33 21.16
CA GLU A 567 -19.37 18.75 20.96
C GLU A 567 -18.61 19.35 19.76
N SER A 568 -19.34 20.13 18.97
CA SER A 568 -18.83 20.87 17.83
C SER A 568 -17.79 21.87 18.29
N SER A 569 -16.67 21.93 17.58
CA SER A 569 -15.79 23.10 17.61
C SER A 569 -16.49 24.26 16.91
N ASP A 570 -17.47 24.88 17.57
CA ASP A 570 -18.05 26.14 17.12
C ASP A 570 -17.30 27.31 17.76
N GLU A 571 -16.67 28.11 16.88
CA GLU A 571 -16.16 29.44 17.19
C GLU A 571 -17.35 30.37 17.48
N SER A 572 -17.63 30.64 18.75
CA SER A 572 -18.23 31.90 19.19
C SER A 572 -18.07 32.06 20.70
N GLY A 573 -17.52 33.21 21.12
CA GLY A 573 -17.30 33.53 22.54
C GLY A 573 -18.59 33.83 23.30
N ASP A 574 -18.59 33.63 24.61
CA ASP A 574 -18.40 34.72 25.58
C ASP A 574 -18.14 34.14 26.99
N GLU A 575 -17.68 35.00 27.89
CA GLU A 575 -17.04 34.70 29.17
C GLU A 575 -17.94 34.13 30.30
N SER A 576 -17.23 33.54 31.27
CA SER A 576 -17.54 33.36 32.71
C SER A 576 -18.10 32.00 33.17
N GLY A 577 -17.29 31.31 34.00
CA GLY A 577 -17.73 30.20 34.88
C GLY A 577 -16.97 28.88 34.70
N ASP A 578 -15.75 28.77 35.24
CA ASP A 578 -15.13 27.55 35.83
C ASP A 578 -13.60 27.72 35.89
N GLU A 579 -13.09 28.44 36.91
CA GLU A 579 -11.63 28.68 37.07
C GLU A 579 -10.82 27.38 37.33
N GLU A 580 -11.45 26.24 37.63
CA GLU A 580 -10.75 24.96 37.78
C GLU A 580 -10.60 24.16 36.47
N LYS A 581 -11.43 24.39 35.43
CA LYS A 581 -11.38 23.59 34.19
C LYS A 581 -10.43 24.13 33.12
N SER A 582 -10.01 25.40 33.19
CA SER A 582 -9.23 26.06 32.11
C SER A 582 -7.72 26.19 32.33
N LEU A 583 -7.16 25.68 33.43
CA LEU A 583 -5.77 25.94 33.83
C LEU A 583 -4.70 25.52 32.80
N LEU A 584 -4.99 24.53 31.95
CA LEU A 584 -4.09 24.03 30.91
C LEU A 584 -4.65 24.20 29.49
N LYS A 585 -5.67 25.03 29.29
CA LYS A 585 -6.27 25.28 27.98
C LYS A 585 -5.20 25.73 26.97
N GLY A 586 -5.10 25.02 25.84
CA GLY A 586 -4.13 25.31 24.77
C GLY A 586 -2.69 24.85 25.06
N GLN A 587 -2.42 24.22 26.21
CA GLN A 587 -1.10 23.66 26.50
C GLN A 587 -0.95 22.26 25.90
N ILE A 588 0.17 22.00 25.22
CA ILE A 588 0.58 20.67 24.76
C ILE A 588 1.75 20.21 25.62
N ILE A 589 1.46 19.27 26.52
CA ILE A 589 2.37 18.78 27.55
C ILE A 589 2.97 17.44 27.13
N VAL A 590 4.29 17.31 27.27
CA VAL A 590 4.98 16.03 27.08
C VAL A 590 5.59 15.62 28.42
N PHE A 591 5.33 14.39 28.84
CA PHE A 591 5.98 13.79 30.00
C PHE A 591 7.24 13.02 29.58
N THR A 592 8.31 13.16 30.36
CA THR A 592 9.55 12.39 30.19
C THR A 592 10.08 11.90 31.53
N ASP A 593 10.78 10.78 31.50
CA ASP A 593 11.49 10.18 32.64
C ASP A 593 10.57 9.60 33.74
N PHE A 594 9.26 9.62 33.54
CA PHE A 594 8.27 8.91 34.36
C PHE A 594 6.99 8.60 33.57
N ARG A 595 6.12 7.76 34.14
CA ARG A 595 4.74 7.52 33.67
C ARG A 595 3.80 7.73 34.83
N ASP A 596 2.79 8.57 34.64
CA ASP A 596 1.77 8.83 35.65
C ASP A 596 0.41 9.03 34.98
N LYS A 597 -0.33 7.93 34.83
CA LYS A 597 -1.64 7.94 34.15
C LYS A 597 -2.68 8.80 34.86
N ASN A 598 -2.55 9.00 36.17
CA ASN A 598 -3.48 9.84 36.91
C ASN A 598 -3.20 11.31 36.62
N LEU A 599 -1.92 11.71 36.59
CA LEU A 599 -1.52 13.06 36.20
C LEU A 599 -1.85 13.36 34.72
N GLU A 600 -1.66 12.39 33.81
CA GLU A 600 -2.09 12.53 32.41
C GLU A 600 -3.61 12.75 32.27
N LYS A 601 -4.41 12.06 33.10
CA LYS A 601 -5.86 12.27 33.19
C LYS A 601 -6.20 13.64 33.79
N SER A 602 -5.50 14.08 34.84
CA SER A 602 -5.69 15.42 35.42
C SER A 602 -5.38 16.51 34.40
N VAL A 603 -4.33 16.34 33.57
CA VAL A 603 -4.01 17.26 32.47
C VAL A 603 -5.15 17.35 31.44
N ALA A 604 -5.70 16.21 31.04
CA ALA A 604 -6.84 16.17 30.11
C ALA A 604 -8.09 16.83 30.72
N LYS A 605 -8.36 16.61 32.01
CA LYS A 605 -9.48 17.24 32.74
C LYS A 605 -9.36 18.77 32.83
N SER A 606 -8.14 19.30 32.86
CA SER A 606 -7.88 20.75 32.86
C SER A 606 -7.68 21.35 31.46
N MET A 607 -8.20 20.68 30.42
CA MET A 607 -8.12 21.08 29.00
C MET A 607 -6.71 21.16 28.39
N GLY A 608 -5.74 20.46 28.97
CA GLY A 608 -4.41 20.28 28.41
C GLY A 608 -4.32 19.03 27.52
N LYS A 609 -3.46 19.07 26.51
CA LYS A 609 -3.22 17.93 25.61
C LYS A 609 -1.91 17.23 25.95
N VAL A 610 -1.98 15.92 26.24
CA VAL A 610 -0.78 15.10 26.42
C VAL A 610 -0.28 14.61 25.06
N SER A 611 1.01 14.79 24.80
CA SER A 611 1.69 14.28 23.61
C SER A 611 2.80 13.31 24.00
N SER A 612 3.01 12.29 23.18
CA SER A 612 4.06 11.28 23.37
C SER A 612 5.44 11.76 22.91
N ALA A 613 5.50 12.84 22.11
CA ALA A 613 6.73 13.36 21.51
C ALA A 613 6.84 14.90 21.59
N VAL A 614 8.07 15.38 21.74
CA VAL A 614 8.41 16.80 21.68
C VAL A 614 8.45 17.27 20.22
N SER A 615 7.67 18.31 19.93
CA SER A 615 7.54 18.95 18.61
C SER A 615 7.54 20.47 18.75
N GLY A 616 7.59 21.20 17.64
CA GLY A 616 7.48 22.68 17.66
C GLY A 616 6.15 23.21 18.20
N LYS A 617 5.12 22.35 18.35
CA LYS A 617 3.83 22.70 18.96
C LYS A 617 3.78 22.42 20.47
N THR A 618 4.80 21.74 21.02
CA THR A 618 4.87 21.41 22.45
C THR A 618 5.10 22.68 23.24
N THR A 619 4.25 22.94 24.23
CA THR A 619 4.31 24.17 25.04
C THR A 619 5.06 23.97 26.35
N LEU A 620 5.04 22.74 26.89
CA LEU A 620 5.68 22.40 28.17
C LEU A 620 6.17 20.94 28.18
N LEU A 621 7.41 20.74 28.64
CA LEU A 621 7.94 19.42 28.98
C LEU A 621 7.97 19.24 30.51
N VAL A 622 7.35 18.17 31.00
CA VAL A 622 7.38 17.81 32.43
C VAL A 622 8.28 16.59 32.63
N TYR A 623 9.30 16.74 33.48
CA TYR A 623 10.31 15.71 33.75
C TYR A 623 10.28 15.22 35.20
N ALA A 624 10.77 14.01 35.46
CA ALA A 624 10.80 13.44 36.81
C ALA A 624 11.65 14.30 37.76
N ASP A 625 11.28 14.42 39.04
CA ASP A 625 12.01 15.28 39.99
C ASP A 625 13.47 14.86 40.21
N ASN A 626 13.78 13.58 40.00
CA ASN A 626 15.11 13.00 40.06
C ASN A 626 15.78 12.82 38.67
N SER A 627 15.25 13.46 37.63
CA SER A 627 15.82 13.35 36.27
C SER A 627 17.22 13.95 36.20
N ASP A 628 18.14 13.22 35.55
CA ASP A 628 19.48 13.70 35.20
C ASP A 628 19.49 14.62 33.96
N LYS A 629 18.29 14.93 33.43
CA LYS A 629 18.04 15.79 32.26
C LYS A 629 18.76 15.33 30.99
N SER A 630 19.16 14.06 30.92
CA SER A 630 19.88 13.49 29.78
C SER A 630 18.97 12.96 28.67
N SER A 631 17.65 12.92 28.89
CA SER A 631 16.71 12.29 27.95
C SER A 631 16.63 13.03 26.61
N SER A 632 16.48 12.27 25.53
CA SER A 632 16.37 12.81 24.17
C SER A 632 15.20 13.79 24.01
N LYS A 633 14.14 13.63 24.81
CA LYS A 633 13.01 14.57 24.88
C LYS A 633 13.39 15.87 25.60
N PHE A 634 14.16 15.81 26.67
CA PHE A 634 14.65 16.98 27.39
C PHE A 634 15.59 17.81 26.52
N GLN A 635 16.60 17.18 25.92
CA GLN A 635 17.55 17.84 25.02
C GLN A 635 16.85 18.46 23.79
N LYS A 636 15.85 17.77 23.23
CA LYS A 636 15.04 18.29 22.13
C LYS A 636 14.20 19.49 22.55
N ALA A 637 13.63 19.47 23.75
CA ALA A 637 12.87 20.61 24.29
C ALA A 637 13.76 21.84 24.48
N GLU A 638 14.97 21.67 25.03
CA GLU A 638 15.95 22.76 25.16
C GLU A 638 16.36 23.33 23.80
N SER A 639 16.67 22.47 22.82
CA SER A 639 17.05 22.92 21.47
C SER A 639 15.96 23.74 20.75
N LEU A 640 14.70 23.54 21.13
CA LEU A 640 13.53 24.22 20.57
C LEU A 640 13.05 25.39 21.45
N GLY A 641 13.74 25.68 22.56
CA GLY A 641 13.36 26.75 23.49
C GLY A 641 12.05 26.49 24.24
N ILE A 642 11.63 25.23 24.35
CA ILE A 642 10.37 24.83 25.00
C ILE A 642 10.55 24.88 26.52
N LYS A 643 9.55 25.39 27.23
CA LYS A 643 9.56 25.48 28.69
C LYS A 643 9.65 24.10 29.33
N THR A 644 10.47 23.94 30.37
CA THR A 644 10.62 22.68 31.11
C THR A 644 10.25 22.86 32.59
N MET A 645 9.70 21.81 33.22
CA MET A 645 9.28 21.85 34.62
C MET A 645 9.39 20.46 35.28
N SER A 646 9.79 20.39 36.55
CA SER A 646 9.79 19.10 37.26
C SER A 646 8.35 18.67 37.61
N LYS A 647 8.14 17.38 37.85
CA LYS A 647 6.81 16.83 38.21
C LYS A 647 6.21 17.53 39.43
N SER A 648 6.97 17.68 40.51
CA SER A 648 6.49 18.34 41.73
C SER A 648 6.15 19.81 41.52
N ALA A 649 6.97 20.52 40.73
CA ALA A 649 6.69 21.91 40.38
C ALA A 649 5.44 22.04 39.49
N PHE A 650 5.22 21.09 38.59
CA PHE A 650 4.05 21.04 37.71
C PHE A 650 2.76 20.81 38.49
N VAL A 651 2.73 19.78 39.33
CA VAL A 651 1.59 19.48 40.21
C VAL A 651 1.26 20.69 41.11
N LYS A 652 2.28 21.27 41.76
CA LYS A 652 2.09 22.42 42.64
C LYS A 652 1.57 23.67 41.91
N LYS A 653 2.04 23.91 40.69
CA LYS A 653 1.67 25.10 39.91
C LYS A 653 0.24 25.04 39.39
N TYR A 654 -0.22 23.86 38.98
CA TYR A 654 -1.51 23.67 38.32
C TYR A 654 -2.56 23.01 39.24
N ASN A 655 -2.22 22.74 40.49
CA ASN A 655 -3.09 22.15 41.51
C ASN A 655 -3.72 20.80 41.06
N LEU A 656 -2.90 19.90 40.51
CA LEU A 656 -3.31 18.65 39.81
C LEU A 656 -3.12 17.35 40.58
#